data_AF-A0A1Q3WM00-F1
#
_entry.id   AF-A0A1Q3WM00-F1
#
_cell.length_a   1.000
_cell.length_b   1.000
_cell.length_c   1.000
_cell.angle_alpha   90.00
_cell.angle_beta   90.00
_cell.angle_gamma   90.00
#
_symmetry.space_group_name_H-M   'P 1'
#
loop_
_entity.id
_entity.type
_entity.pdbx_description
1 polymer ?
#
loop_
_entity_poly.entity_id
_entity_poly.type
_entity_poly.pdbx_seq_one_letter_code
_entity_poly.pdbx_strand_id
1 'polypeptide(L)'
;MLRNYITVAWRNLMTNKSFTAINMLGLAIGLTSFMLIAVYVYNELSYDKYPTHANQIYRIHLSVTGNGDVAVYPNVDVAVGEGMQKAFPEVIASTRLGPAIDYVQYKDNQFKETHLAFADSNFLQLFSIPFIKGNPATALVAPNSIVVSEEFAKKYFGNEDPMGKSLAVGTQRSAFTVTGIIDKIPDNSHFHADAFLSLSTHHITNPTWSNLGFFTYLELSEKGDPKKLEAKFPQLVAKYVVPEVQRDMGISLAEARKSIDTFRFSLQPLTDIHLYSNTKYEMEPNGDIKYVYIFSALALFILLLACINFTNLSTAQAAKRSREVGIRKVMGSVKNQLVFQFLTESVLLTLLAMVVAYGLLFLLLPYFNQVADKQLSFFYFLDYRTILTLFGVSILSGIIAGVYPAFFLSSFSIIKTLKGAFFGKGSQKKSLHSGLIVFQFAISTILLIATLVVYRQLQYMQNKKLGYDKDQVIALPDTRLLGDQQLAFKEQLAQNSHVVAASLSRYTPGGIMMDGTQIYPKNETSNGAEIHANIFHVDYDYLRTLGIQVLQGRNFSRDFPTDSISGILINESAVRELGWKNTNPVGKSVVRSGNHEFKVIGVVKDFNYVSVKQKVAPLMLMMGRNSGGIVVKIKTTDVSGFLDDLKKQWTAFNANGPLEYHFLDDQFATFYASEQRTQQLFTAFAVLAVIIASLGLFALSAFVIEQRTKEIGIRKVMGSSIPGIVQLLVKDFIQLVVIAVVIASPIAWYAMNHWLEDFAYRIDVEWWMFALSGLMALSIALLTVSYQSIKAALMNPVKSLRSE
;
A
#
# COMPACT_ATOMS: atom_id res chain seq x y z
N MET A 1 5.68 14.21 -49.39
CA MET A 1 4.59 14.85 -48.62
C MET A 1 4.86 14.92 -47.12
N LEU A 2 5.31 13.83 -46.47
CA LEU A 2 5.57 13.80 -45.01
C LEU A 2 6.51 14.92 -44.52
N ARG A 3 7.64 15.14 -45.22
CA ARG A 3 8.58 16.24 -44.94
C ARG A 3 7.89 17.62 -44.95
N ASN A 4 6.97 17.86 -45.88
CA ASN A 4 6.23 19.12 -45.93
C ASN A 4 5.26 19.26 -44.76
N TYR A 5 4.58 18.18 -44.34
CA TYR A 5 3.70 18.24 -43.16
C TYR A 5 4.48 18.53 -41.88
N ILE A 6 5.64 17.92 -41.69
CA ILE A 6 6.52 18.17 -40.55
C ILE A 6 7.03 19.61 -40.54
N THR A 7 7.55 20.10 -41.67
CA THR A 7 8.05 21.49 -41.76
C THR A 7 6.95 22.53 -41.49
N VAL A 8 5.74 22.28 -42.00
CA VAL A 8 4.59 23.18 -41.77
C VAL A 8 4.12 23.12 -40.32
N ALA A 9 4.07 21.93 -39.72
CA ALA A 9 3.75 21.77 -38.29
C ALA A 9 4.75 22.54 -37.42
N TRP A 10 6.06 22.34 -37.62
CA TRP A 10 7.10 23.03 -36.86
C TRP A 10 7.01 24.56 -36.96
N ARG A 11 6.78 25.09 -38.16
CA ARG A 11 6.63 26.54 -38.36
C ARG A 11 5.40 27.08 -37.63
N ASN A 12 4.28 26.36 -37.63
CA ASN A 12 3.07 26.77 -36.89
C ASN A 12 3.33 26.82 -35.39
N LEU A 13 4.01 25.81 -34.84
CA LEU A 13 4.34 25.73 -33.42
C LEU A 13 5.16 26.94 -32.95
N MET A 14 6.14 27.37 -33.74
CA MET A 14 6.96 28.54 -33.42
C MET A 14 6.23 29.88 -33.57
N THR A 15 5.17 29.94 -34.38
CA THR A 15 4.42 31.18 -34.63
C THR A 15 3.49 31.51 -33.46
N ASN A 16 2.93 30.49 -32.80
CA ASN A 16 2.00 30.63 -31.67
C ASN A 16 2.59 30.22 -30.32
N LYS A 17 3.75 30.80 -29.96
CA LYS A 17 4.60 30.35 -28.83
C LYS A 17 3.86 30.15 -27.50
N SER A 18 3.04 31.12 -27.06
CA SER A 18 2.36 31.03 -25.76
C SER A 18 1.36 29.87 -25.69
N PHE A 19 0.64 29.64 -26.79
CA PHE A 19 -0.35 28.57 -26.86
C PHE A 19 0.32 27.20 -27.00
N THR A 20 1.35 27.10 -27.84
CA THR A 20 2.21 25.91 -27.95
C THR A 20 2.81 25.55 -26.60
N ALA A 21 3.29 26.53 -25.83
CA ALA A 21 3.86 26.31 -24.51
C ALA A 21 2.83 25.77 -23.50
N ILE A 22 1.62 26.36 -23.44
CA ILE A 22 0.56 25.87 -22.54
C ILE A 22 0.16 24.42 -22.88
N ASN A 23 -0.02 24.12 -24.17
CA ASN A 23 -0.35 22.76 -24.62
C ASN A 23 0.77 21.76 -24.32
N MET A 24 2.02 22.14 -24.61
CA MET A 24 3.19 21.30 -24.37
C MET A 24 3.37 21.03 -22.87
N LEU A 25 3.21 22.05 -22.01
CA LEU A 25 3.27 21.88 -20.56
C LEU A 25 2.13 21.02 -20.03
N GLY A 26 0.89 21.23 -20.48
CA GLY A 26 -0.24 20.41 -20.07
C GLY A 26 -0.08 18.93 -20.45
N LEU A 27 0.39 18.65 -21.67
CA LEU A 27 0.72 17.30 -22.12
C LEU A 27 1.93 16.73 -21.39
N ALA A 28 2.99 17.52 -21.17
CA ALA A 28 4.18 17.06 -20.46
C ALA A 28 3.84 16.67 -19.02
N ILE A 29 3.09 17.50 -18.28
CA ILE A 29 2.65 17.20 -16.91
C ILE A 29 1.75 15.95 -16.90
N GLY A 30 0.82 15.83 -17.85
CA GLY A 30 -0.04 14.64 -17.97
C GLY A 30 0.75 13.37 -18.25
N LEU A 31 1.73 13.43 -19.17
CA LEU A 31 2.62 12.32 -19.51
C LEU A 31 3.55 11.95 -18.35
N THR A 32 4.15 12.92 -17.66
CA THR A 32 5.00 12.66 -16.49
C THR A 32 4.19 12.00 -15.38
N SER A 33 2.98 12.50 -15.10
CA SER A 33 2.10 11.90 -14.10
C SER A 33 1.73 10.47 -14.48
N PHE A 34 1.37 10.24 -15.75
CA PHE A 34 1.11 8.90 -16.28
C PHE A 34 2.33 7.98 -16.13
N MET A 35 3.53 8.45 -16.47
CA MET A 35 4.76 7.66 -16.37
C MET A 35 5.06 7.25 -14.92
N LEU A 36 4.95 8.17 -13.96
CA LEU A 36 5.17 7.91 -12.53
C LEU A 36 4.18 6.88 -11.98
N ILE A 37 2.90 7.01 -12.33
CA ILE A 37 1.88 6.08 -11.87
C ILE A 37 2.02 4.72 -12.57
N ALA A 38 2.29 4.72 -13.87
CA ALA A 38 2.45 3.50 -14.65
C ALA A 38 3.65 2.67 -14.19
N VAL A 39 4.77 3.29 -13.82
CA VAL A 39 5.91 2.55 -13.27
C VAL A 39 5.60 1.97 -11.89
N TYR A 40 4.84 2.67 -11.06
CA TYR A 40 4.36 2.13 -9.79
C TYR A 40 3.46 0.91 -10.02
N VAL A 41 2.45 1.04 -10.88
CA VAL A 41 1.54 -0.05 -11.24
C VAL A 41 2.29 -1.23 -11.84
N TYR A 42 3.29 -0.96 -12.69
CA TYR A 42 4.12 -2.00 -13.28
C TYR A 42 4.95 -2.73 -12.22
N ASN A 43 5.57 -2.00 -11.29
CA ASN A 43 6.34 -2.57 -10.19
C ASN A 43 5.46 -3.46 -9.29
N GLU A 44 4.27 -3.00 -8.91
CA GLU A 44 3.30 -3.79 -8.14
C GLU A 44 2.88 -5.07 -8.88
N LEU A 45 2.64 -4.98 -10.20
CA LEU A 45 2.28 -6.12 -11.04
C LEU A 45 3.47 -7.01 -11.41
N SER A 46 4.72 -6.61 -11.13
CA SER A 46 5.91 -7.39 -11.45
C SER A 46 6.40 -8.26 -10.29
N TYR A 47 5.73 -8.21 -9.13
CA TYR A 47 6.12 -8.98 -7.95
C TYR A 47 6.23 -10.48 -8.24
N ASP A 48 7.32 -11.07 -7.75
CA ASP A 48 7.62 -12.51 -7.79
C ASP A 48 7.61 -13.17 -9.18
N LYS A 49 7.78 -12.38 -10.25
CA LYS A 49 7.89 -12.88 -11.64
C LYS A 49 9.32 -13.24 -12.06
N TYR A 50 10.31 -12.97 -11.22
CA TYR A 50 11.72 -13.20 -11.50
C TYR A 50 12.16 -14.68 -11.45
N PRO A 51 11.55 -15.59 -10.64
CA PRO A 51 11.92 -17.00 -10.68
C PRO A 51 11.58 -17.64 -12.03
N THR A 52 12.46 -18.50 -12.53
CA THR A 52 12.32 -19.13 -13.85
C THR A 52 10.99 -19.88 -14.00
N HIS A 53 10.55 -20.55 -12.93
CA HIS A 53 9.32 -21.35 -12.88
C HIS A 53 8.22 -20.69 -12.04
N ALA A 54 8.16 -19.36 -11.98
CA ALA A 54 7.21 -18.62 -11.12
C ALA A 54 5.75 -19.09 -11.23
N ASN A 55 5.27 -19.42 -12.44
CA ASN A 55 3.89 -19.88 -12.67
C ASN A 55 3.61 -21.32 -12.17
N GLN A 56 4.65 -22.04 -11.76
CA GLN A 56 4.58 -23.42 -11.23
C GLN A 56 4.84 -23.46 -9.73
N ILE A 57 5.22 -22.33 -9.12
CA ILE A 57 5.50 -22.22 -7.69
C ILE A 57 4.23 -21.76 -6.96
N TYR A 58 3.86 -22.50 -5.93
CA TYR A 58 2.71 -22.23 -5.10
C TYR A 58 3.10 -22.25 -3.63
N ARG A 59 2.64 -21.27 -2.86
CA ARG A 59 2.72 -21.28 -1.41
C ARG A 59 1.55 -22.08 -0.83
N ILE A 60 1.80 -22.90 0.18
CA ILE A 60 0.76 -23.62 0.90
C ILE A 60 0.14 -22.70 1.95
N HIS A 61 -1.17 -22.57 1.92
CA HIS A 61 -1.97 -21.90 2.95
C HIS A 61 -2.69 -22.93 3.82
N LEU A 62 -2.89 -22.59 5.08
CA LEU A 62 -3.77 -23.32 5.98
C LEU A 62 -4.96 -22.44 6.37
N SER A 63 -6.15 -22.85 6.00
CA SER A 63 -7.41 -22.29 6.49
C SER A 63 -7.95 -23.17 7.62
N VAL A 64 -8.24 -22.58 8.77
CA VAL A 64 -8.85 -23.25 9.92
C VAL A 64 -10.22 -22.63 10.17
N THR A 65 -11.27 -23.45 10.06
CA THR A 65 -12.66 -23.01 10.26
C THR A 65 -13.12 -23.31 11.69
N GLY A 66 -13.52 -22.28 12.44
CA GLY A 66 -14.07 -22.41 13.80
C GLY A 66 -15.19 -21.40 14.05
N ASN A 67 -16.31 -21.83 14.64
CA ASN A 67 -17.47 -20.98 14.98
C ASN A 67 -18.04 -20.08 13.86
N GLY A 68 -17.90 -20.49 12.60
CA GLY A 68 -18.39 -19.71 11.45
C GLY A 68 -17.39 -18.70 10.89
N ASP A 69 -16.23 -18.51 11.54
CA ASP A 69 -15.12 -17.72 11.04
C ASP A 69 -14.01 -18.64 10.48
N VAL A 70 -13.29 -18.13 9.48
CA VAL A 70 -12.17 -18.84 8.83
C VAL A 70 -10.89 -18.04 9.09
N ALA A 71 -9.94 -18.63 9.82
CA ALA A 71 -8.61 -18.08 9.98
C ALA A 71 -7.70 -18.62 8.87
N VAL A 72 -7.00 -17.73 8.16
CA VAL A 72 -6.10 -18.10 7.05
C VAL A 72 -4.66 -17.77 7.41
N TYR A 73 -3.81 -18.79 7.36
CA TYR A 73 -2.39 -18.71 7.68
C TYR A 73 -1.54 -18.97 6.43
N PRO A 74 -0.53 -18.11 6.15
CA PRO A 74 0.36 -18.25 5.01
C PRO A 74 1.50 -19.26 5.22
N ASN A 75 1.58 -19.83 6.42
CA ASN A 75 2.58 -20.79 6.84
C ASN A 75 1.93 -22.09 7.29
N VAL A 76 2.68 -23.18 7.16
CA VAL A 76 2.26 -24.52 7.53
C VAL A 76 3.35 -25.21 8.32
N ASP A 77 3.00 -26.33 8.92
CA ASP A 77 3.92 -27.10 9.74
C ASP A 77 5.08 -27.71 8.95
N VAL A 78 6.15 -28.06 9.65
CA VAL A 78 7.42 -28.59 9.11
C VAL A 78 7.22 -29.76 8.14
N ALA A 79 6.27 -30.65 8.41
CA ALA A 79 6.11 -31.92 7.69
C ALA A 79 5.36 -31.77 6.36
N VAL A 80 4.62 -30.67 6.20
CA VAL A 80 3.59 -30.55 5.16
C VAL A 80 4.22 -30.57 3.77
N GLY A 81 5.27 -29.78 3.53
CA GLY A 81 5.94 -29.69 2.23
C GLY A 81 6.50 -31.04 1.75
N GLU A 82 7.36 -31.65 2.57
CA GLU A 82 7.98 -32.95 2.25
C GLU A 82 6.94 -34.07 2.14
N GLY A 83 5.92 -34.03 3.00
CA GLY A 83 4.81 -34.97 2.97
C GLY A 83 3.97 -34.89 1.71
N MET A 84 3.67 -33.68 1.24
CA MET A 84 2.97 -33.46 -0.04
C MET A 84 3.82 -33.91 -1.23
N GLN A 85 5.12 -33.60 -1.24
CA GLN A 85 6.05 -34.04 -2.28
C GLN A 85 6.14 -35.57 -2.37
N LYS A 86 6.16 -36.27 -1.23
CA LYS A 86 6.15 -37.75 -1.20
C LYS A 86 4.81 -38.35 -1.60
N ALA A 87 3.70 -37.68 -1.29
CA ALA A 87 2.36 -38.20 -1.53
C ALA A 87 1.87 -37.99 -2.98
N PHE A 88 2.38 -36.96 -3.67
CA PHE A 88 1.85 -36.52 -4.95
C PHE A 88 2.96 -36.38 -6.00
N PRO A 89 2.94 -37.18 -7.08
CA PRO A 89 3.94 -37.07 -8.15
C PRO A 89 3.86 -35.76 -8.93
N GLU A 90 2.73 -35.03 -8.84
CA GLU A 90 2.60 -33.70 -9.45
C GLU A 90 3.47 -32.63 -8.78
N VAL A 91 3.92 -32.86 -7.54
CA VAL A 91 4.81 -31.97 -6.77
C VAL A 91 6.26 -32.41 -7.01
N ILE A 92 7.01 -31.64 -7.79
CA ILE A 92 8.39 -31.99 -8.18
C ILE A 92 9.43 -31.51 -7.17
N ALA A 93 9.15 -30.41 -6.45
CA ALA A 93 9.99 -29.92 -5.38
C ALA A 93 9.15 -29.27 -4.27
N SER A 94 9.69 -29.28 -3.05
CA SER A 94 9.19 -28.48 -1.92
C SER A 94 10.35 -27.75 -1.25
N THR A 95 10.09 -26.57 -0.71
CA THR A 95 11.09 -25.78 0.02
C THR A 95 10.42 -24.93 1.10
N ARG A 96 11.14 -24.67 2.19
CA ARG A 96 10.65 -23.89 3.34
C ARG A 96 11.52 -22.67 3.57
N LEU A 97 10.88 -21.62 4.05
CA LEU A 97 11.50 -20.38 4.50
C LEU A 97 10.95 -20.00 5.87
N GLY A 98 11.85 -19.73 6.81
CA GLY A 98 11.53 -19.25 8.15
C GLY A 98 12.28 -17.96 8.44
N PRO A 99 11.62 -16.80 8.47
CA PRO A 99 12.25 -15.54 8.88
C PRO A 99 12.90 -15.68 10.25
N ALA A 100 14.07 -15.07 10.39
CA ALA A 100 14.82 -15.02 11.63
C ALA A 100 15.30 -13.60 11.88
N ILE A 101 15.27 -13.21 13.15
CA ILE A 101 15.88 -11.97 13.62
C ILE A 101 16.85 -12.38 14.70
N ASP A 102 18.14 -12.12 14.50
CA ASP A 102 19.14 -12.47 15.49
C ASP A 102 20.39 -11.60 15.41
N TYR A 103 21.23 -11.69 16.44
CA TYR A 103 22.52 -11.05 16.46
C TYR A 103 23.53 -11.87 15.66
N VAL A 104 24.23 -11.20 14.76
CA VAL A 104 25.35 -11.76 14.01
C VAL A 104 26.62 -11.01 14.38
N GLN A 105 27.64 -11.77 14.75
CA GLN A 105 28.94 -11.27 15.17
C GLN A 105 30.07 -11.84 14.32
N TYR A 106 30.98 -10.97 13.92
CA TYR A 106 32.27 -11.32 13.36
C TYR A 106 33.36 -10.48 14.02
N LYS A 107 34.33 -11.13 14.68
CA LYS A 107 35.36 -10.45 15.49
C LYS A 107 34.68 -9.48 16.49
N ASP A 108 35.01 -8.19 16.43
CA ASP A 108 34.48 -7.15 17.32
C ASP A 108 33.16 -6.52 16.81
N ASN A 109 32.74 -6.84 15.58
CA ASN A 109 31.53 -6.29 14.97
C ASN A 109 30.33 -7.17 15.27
N GLN A 110 29.35 -6.65 16.03
CA GLN A 110 28.09 -7.32 16.32
C GLN A 110 26.92 -6.40 15.95
N PHE A 111 26.00 -6.91 15.15
CA PHE A 111 24.78 -6.20 14.77
C PHE A 111 23.58 -7.13 14.93
N LYS A 112 22.41 -6.56 15.19
CA LYS A 112 21.15 -7.28 15.04
C LYS A 112 20.76 -7.23 13.57
N GLU A 113 20.52 -8.41 13.01
CA GLU A 113 20.10 -8.57 11.62
C GLU A 113 18.62 -8.94 11.61
N THR A 114 17.82 -8.15 10.91
CA THR A 114 16.37 -8.33 10.80
C THR A 114 15.94 -9.08 9.54
N HIS A 115 16.88 -9.29 8.61
CA HIS A 115 16.66 -9.96 7.33
C HIS A 115 17.45 -11.27 7.25
N LEU A 116 17.40 -12.08 8.31
CA LEU A 116 17.90 -13.46 8.27
C LEU A 116 16.75 -14.40 7.92
N ALA A 117 17.06 -15.53 7.30
CA ALA A 117 16.06 -16.57 7.11
C ALA A 117 16.68 -17.97 7.19
N PHE A 118 16.00 -18.90 7.83
CA PHE A 118 16.28 -20.33 7.69
C PHE A 118 15.65 -20.85 6.41
N ALA A 119 16.43 -21.54 5.59
CA ALA A 119 15.97 -22.05 4.31
C ALA A 119 16.42 -23.49 4.07
N ASP A 120 15.59 -24.25 3.35
CA ASP A 120 15.97 -25.55 2.82
C ASP A 120 17.08 -25.41 1.76
N SER A 121 17.80 -26.51 1.51
CA SER A 121 18.98 -26.52 0.64
C SER A 121 18.69 -26.11 -0.81
N ASN A 122 17.48 -26.36 -1.30
CA ASN A 122 17.03 -26.05 -2.65
C ASN A 122 16.37 -24.67 -2.80
N PHE A 123 16.18 -23.92 -1.70
CA PHE A 123 15.40 -22.67 -1.70
C PHE A 123 15.92 -21.66 -2.73
N LEU A 124 17.22 -21.36 -2.67
CA LEU A 124 17.85 -20.37 -3.55
C LEU A 124 17.80 -20.77 -5.02
N GLN A 125 17.83 -22.07 -5.32
CA GLN A 125 17.70 -22.59 -6.68
C GLN A 125 16.26 -22.46 -7.20
N LEU A 126 15.27 -22.84 -6.38
CA LEU A 126 13.86 -22.76 -6.74
C LEU A 126 13.44 -21.31 -7.05
N PHE A 127 13.93 -20.36 -6.26
CA PHE A 127 13.71 -18.92 -6.50
C PHE A 127 14.66 -18.30 -7.53
N SER A 128 15.54 -19.09 -8.17
CA SER A 128 16.49 -18.62 -9.19
C SER A 128 17.37 -17.44 -8.72
N ILE A 129 17.80 -17.45 -7.45
CA ILE A 129 18.62 -16.39 -6.86
C ILE A 129 20.06 -16.47 -7.42
N PRO A 130 20.59 -15.38 -8.03
CA PRO A 130 21.93 -15.41 -8.63
C PRO A 130 23.04 -15.59 -7.60
N PHE A 131 23.93 -16.55 -7.83
CA PHE A 131 25.15 -16.74 -7.02
C PHE A 131 26.33 -15.97 -7.64
N ILE A 132 27.04 -15.22 -6.80
CA ILE A 132 28.32 -14.58 -7.12
C ILE A 132 29.47 -15.57 -6.86
N LYS A 133 29.42 -16.29 -5.71
CA LYS A 133 30.39 -17.31 -5.32
C LYS A 133 29.71 -18.49 -4.62
N GLY A 134 30.24 -19.70 -4.77
CA GLY A 134 29.71 -20.92 -4.16
C GLY A 134 28.86 -21.75 -5.13
N ASN A 135 28.27 -22.84 -4.63
CA ASN A 135 27.43 -23.73 -5.44
C ASN A 135 26.00 -23.78 -4.86
N PRO A 136 24.97 -23.37 -5.62
CA PRO A 136 23.59 -23.34 -5.14
C PRO A 136 23.08 -24.70 -4.65
N ALA A 137 23.54 -25.81 -5.22
CA ALA A 137 23.08 -27.16 -4.86
C ALA A 137 23.63 -27.66 -3.52
N THR A 138 24.75 -27.10 -3.04
CA THR A 138 25.43 -27.59 -1.83
C THR A 138 25.53 -26.56 -0.71
N ALA A 139 25.30 -25.27 -1.02
CA ALA A 139 25.57 -24.19 -0.08
C ALA A 139 24.80 -24.27 1.25
N LEU A 140 23.57 -24.79 1.24
CA LEU A 140 22.72 -24.88 2.44
C LEU A 140 22.45 -26.32 2.91
N VAL A 141 23.21 -27.31 2.42
CA VAL A 141 23.00 -28.73 2.78
C VAL A 141 23.50 -29.04 4.19
N ALA A 142 24.73 -28.63 4.51
CA ALA A 142 25.33 -28.94 5.80
C ALA A 142 24.73 -28.05 6.91
N PRO A 143 24.52 -28.60 8.13
CA PRO A 143 24.07 -27.79 9.27
C PRO A 143 25.10 -26.72 9.59
N ASN A 144 24.67 -25.63 10.22
CA ASN A 144 25.51 -24.47 10.52
C ASN A 144 26.19 -23.86 9.27
N SER A 145 25.53 -23.92 8.11
CA SER A 145 25.97 -23.20 6.89
C SER A 145 25.18 -21.92 6.71
N ILE A 146 25.83 -20.88 6.18
CA ILE A 146 25.20 -19.60 5.87
C ILE A 146 25.58 -19.12 4.46
N VAL A 147 24.59 -18.66 3.70
CA VAL A 147 24.77 -17.95 2.43
C VAL A 147 24.44 -16.49 2.65
N VAL A 148 25.30 -15.58 2.22
CA VAL A 148 25.15 -14.14 2.51
C VAL A 148 25.05 -13.33 1.22
N SER A 149 24.37 -12.19 1.25
CA SER A 149 24.38 -11.23 0.15
C SER A 149 25.74 -10.55 0.03
N GLU A 150 26.04 -9.97 -1.15
CA GLU A 150 27.26 -9.21 -1.36
C GLU A 150 27.39 -8.03 -0.36
N GLU A 151 26.28 -7.35 -0.07
CA GLU A 151 26.23 -6.23 0.87
C GLU A 151 26.48 -6.70 2.31
N PHE A 152 25.87 -7.81 2.71
CA PHE A 152 26.09 -8.42 4.01
C PHE A 152 27.54 -8.87 4.19
N ALA A 153 28.13 -9.48 3.16
CA ALA A 153 29.55 -9.85 3.16
C ALA A 153 30.45 -8.62 3.32
N LYS A 154 30.19 -7.53 2.58
CA LYS A 154 30.94 -6.26 2.70
C LYS A 154 30.80 -5.65 4.09
N LYS A 155 29.61 -5.69 4.70
CA LYS A 155 29.35 -5.16 6.05
C LYS A 155 30.23 -5.83 7.12
N TYR A 156 30.38 -7.14 7.08
CA TYR A 156 31.11 -7.89 8.11
C TYR A 156 32.59 -8.11 7.79
N PHE A 157 32.92 -8.39 6.54
CA PHE A 157 34.27 -8.78 6.12
C PHE A 157 35.03 -7.65 5.41
N GLY A 158 34.36 -6.56 5.01
CA GLY A 158 34.98 -5.48 4.25
C GLY A 158 35.51 -5.98 2.91
N ASN A 159 36.83 -5.94 2.74
CA ASN A 159 37.53 -6.45 1.55
C ASN A 159 38.08 -7.89 1.74
N GLU A 160 37.88 -8.49 2.91
CA GLU A 160 38.33 -9.87 3.21
C GLU A 160 37.42 -10.89 2.50
N ASP A 161 37.96 -11.99 1.95
CA ASP A 161 37.12 -13.01 1.30
C ASP A 161 36.28 -13.77 2.35
N PRO A 162 34.94 -13.71 2.32
CA PRO A 162 34.11 -14.29 3.38
C PRO A 162 34.03 -15.82 3.32
N MET A 163 34.33 -16.43 2.17
CA MET A 163 34.16 -17.87 1.95
C MET A 163 34.91 -18.73 2.96
N GLY A 164 34.22 -19.72 3.55
CA GLY A 164 34.78 -20.67 4.51
C GLY A 164 35.00 -20.10 5.92
N LYS A 165 34.70 -18.83 6.17
CA LYS A 165 34.79 -18.22 7.50
C LYS A 165 33.51 -18.40 8.29
N SER A 166 33.62 -18.32 9.62
CA SER A 166 32.48 -18.46 10.51
C SER A 166 31.97 -17.13 11.04
N LEU A 167 30.66 -16.97 11.04
CA LEU A 167 29.90 -15.93 11.72
C LEU A 167 29.26 -16.53 12.97
N ALA A 168 29.34 -15.84 14.10
CA ALA A 168 28.61 -16.24 15.30
C ALA A 168 27.18 -15.69 15.21
N VAL A 169 26.20 -16.57 15.22
CA VAL A 169 24.77 -16.22 15.13
C VAL A 169 24.07 -16.62 16.41
N GLY A 170 23.20 -15.76 16.92
CA GLY A 170 22.40 -16.06 18.10
C GLY A 170 23.04 -15.66 19.42
N THR A 171 22.21 -15.65 20.47
CA THR A 171 22.67 -15.40 21.85
C THR A 171 23.63 -16.47 22.35
N GLN A 172 23.58 -17.68 21.78
CA GLN A 172 24.52 -18.77 22.06
C GLN A 172 25.80 -18.70 21.22
N ARG A 173 25.92 -17.72 20.31
CA ARG A 173 27.07 -17.52 19.41
C ARG A 173 27.42 -18.79 18.62
N SER A 174 26.40 -19.48 18.10
CA SER A 174 26.58 -20.66 17.26
C SER A 174 27.36 -20.28 16.00
N ALA A 175 28.42 -21.02 15.67
CA ALA A 175 29.27 -20.71 14.54
C ALA A 175 28.66 -21.23 13.23
N PHE A 176 28.31 -20.32 12.32
CA PHE A 176 27.83 -20.63 10.97
C PHE A 176 28.91 -20.32 9.93
N THR A 177 29.22 -21.30 9.07
CA THR A 177 30.26 -21.17 8.04
C THR A 177 29.69 -20.63 6.74
N VAL A 178 30.34 -19.60 6.17
CA VAL A 178 29.94 -19.01 4.90
C VAL A 178 30.26 -19.96 3.74
N THR A 179 29.22 -20.42 3.06
CA THR A 179 29.29 -21.41 1.97
C THR A 179 28.90 -20.86 0.61
N GLY A 180 28.40 -19.63 0.54
CA GLY A 180 28.07 -18.95 -0.70
C GLY A 180 27.83 -17.46 -0.52
N ILE A 181 27.96 -16.73 -1.64
CA ILE A 181 27.63 -15.32 -1.76
C ILE A 181 26.62 -15.17 -2.90
N ILE A 182 25.50 -14.53 -2.62
CA ILE A 182 24.45 -14.23 -3.60
C ILE A 182 24.41 -12.75 -3.96
N ASP A 183 23.83 -12.45 -5.11
CA ASP A 183 23.45 -11.10 -5.49
C ASP A 183 22.21 -10.65 -4.71
N LYS A 184 21.88 -9.35 -4.79
CA LYS A 184 20.70 -8.77 -4.15
C LYS A 184 19.41 -9.40 -4.69
N ILE A 185 18.48 -9.74 -3.80
CA ILE A 185 17.12 -10.17 -4.16
C ILE A 185 16.40 -8.99 -4.85
N PRO A 186 15.64 -9.21 -5.93
CA PRO A 186 14.89 -8.13 -6.57
C PRO A 186 13.93 -7.42 -5.61
N ASP A 187 13.86 -6.09 -5.68
CA ASP A 187 13.01 -5.25 -4.79
C ASP A 187 11.51 -5.57 -4.89
N ASN A 188 11.08 -6.18 -6.01
CA ASN A 188 9.73 -6.67 -6.25
C ASN A 188 9.61 -8.17 -5.89
N SER A 189 10.06 -8.52 -4.68
CA SER A 189 9.90 -9.84 -4.07
C SER A 189 9.03 -9.70 -2.84
N HIS A 190 8.17 -10.69 -2.57
CA HIS A 190 7.39 -10.73 -1.32
C HIS A 190 8.23 -11.04 -0.06
N PHE A 191 9.53 -11.29 -0.23
CA PHE A 191 10.49 -11.49 0.85
C PHE A 191 11.85 -10.91 0.50
N HIS A 192 12.53 -10.38 1.53
CA HIS A 192 13.91 -9.93 1.47
C HIS A 192 14.71 -10.55 2.63
N ALA A 193 15.86 -11.14 2.29
CA ALA A 193 16.81 -11.69 3.24
C ALA A 193 18.24 -11.39 2.79
N ASP A 194 19.06 -10.90 3.71
CA ASP A 194 20.48 -10.61 3.51
C ASP A 194 21.36 -11.82 3.79
N ALA A 195 20.88 -12.77 4.59
CA ALA A 195 21.55 -14.05 4.80
C ALA A 195 20.59 -15.21 5.04
N PHE A 196 20.93 -16.36 4.47
CA PHE A 196 20.19 -17.61 4.56
C PHE A 196 20.98 -18.63 5.38
N LEU A 197 20.37 -19.10 6.47
CA LEU A 197 20.91 -20.10 7.37
C LEU A 197 20.35 -21.47 6.97
N SER A 198 21.17 -22.52 7.04
CA SER A 198 20.68 -23.87 6.72
C SER A 198 19.62 -24.32 7.71
N LEU A 199 18.43 -24.69 7.21
CA LEU A 199 17.35 -25.20 8.05
C LEU A 199 17.70 -26.55 8.70
N SER A 200 18.64 -27.33 8.13
CA SER A 200 19.10 -28.61 8.71
C SER A 200 19.79 -28.46 10.07
N THR A 201 20.20 -27.23 10.42
CA THR A 201 20.67 -26.85 11.74
C THR A 201 19.62 -27.10 12.84
N HIS A 202 18.34 -26.95 12.51
CA HIS A 202 17.24 -27.29 13.40
C HIS A 202 16.96 -28.79 13.29
N HIS A 203 17.38 -29.56 14.30
CA HIS A 203 17.04 -30.97 14.40
C HIS A 203 15.60 -31.14 14.87
N ILE A 204 14.68 -31.37 13.94
CA ILE A 204 13.26 -31.56 14.25
C ILE A 204 12.99 -33.05 14.45
N THR A 205 12.80 -33.46 15.70
CA THR A 205 12.66 -34.87 16.08
C THR A 205 11.24 -35.41 15.96
N ASN A 206 10.22 -34.55 16.01
CA ASN A 206 8.79 -34.93 15.94
C ASN A 206 8.03 -33.99 15.00
N PRO A 207 8.07 -34.23 13.68
CA PRO A 207 7.38 -33.39 12.72
C PRO A 207 5.86 -33.55 12.84
N THR A 208 5.14 -32.43 12.92
CA THR A 208 3.66 -32.39 12.97
C THR A 208 3.07 -31.80 11.68
N TRP A 209 1.76 -31.91 11.51
CA TRP A 209 1.00 -31.35 10.37
C TRP A 209 -0.01 -30.28 10.77
N SER A 210 -0.37 -30.23 12.06
CA SER A 210 -1.48 -29.42 12.57
C SER A 210 -1.07 -28.07 13.16
N ASN A 211 0.24 -27.77 13.26
CA ASN A 211 0.73 -26.48 13.77
C ASN A 211 1.13 -25.51 12.66
N LEU A 212 1.51 -24.30 13.07
CA LEU A 212 2.06 -23.27 12.21
C LEU A 212 3.59 -23.25 12.34
N GLY A 213 4.28 -23.18 11.21
CA GLY A 213 5.74 -23.17 11.18
C GLY A 213 6.26 -22.25 10.08
N PHE A 214 6.60 -22.85 8.94
CA PHE A 214 7.36 -22.21 7.87
C PHE A 214 6.48 -21.79 6.70
N PHE A 215 6.90 -20.74 6.00
CA PHE A 215 6.38 -20.46 4.66
C PHE A 215 6.87 -21.57 3.74
N THR A 216 5.94 -22.39 3.27
CA THR A 216 6.26 -23.60 2.49
C THR A 216 5.80 -23.41 1.06
N TYR A 217 6.71 -23.66 0.12
CA TYR A 217 6.47 -23.53 -1.31
C TYR A 217 6.61 -24.89 -1.97
N LEU A 218 5.73 -25.14 -2.94
CA LEU A 218 5.74 -26.31 -3.80
C LEU A 218 5.97 -25.87 -5.24
N GLU A 219 6.83 -26.60 -5.94
CA GLU A 219 6.93 -26.51 -7.40
C GLU A 219 6.14 -27.67 -7.99
N LEU A 220 5.17 -27.34 -8.85
CA LEU A 220 4.36 -28.33 -9.55
C LEU A 220 4.96 -28.61 -10.93
N SER A 221 4.78 -29.85 -11.42
CA SER A 221 5.10 -30.17 -12.81
C SER A 221 4.29 -29.30 -13.80
N GLU A 222 4.78 -29.11 -15.02
CA GLU A 222 4.08 -28.36 -16.08
C GLU A 222 2.64 -28.84 -16.36
N LYS A 223 2.35 -30.12 -16.08
CA LYS A 223 1.03 -30.73 -16.28
C LYS A 223 0.19 -30.77 -14.99
N GLY A 224 0.74 -30.31 -13.87
CA GLY A 224 0.08 -30.26 -12.58
C GLY A 224 -1.06 -29.23 -12.60
N ASP A 225 -2.26 -29.67 -12.21
CA ASP A 225 -3.41 -28.79 -12.03
C ASP A 225 -3.59 -28.54 -10.53
N PRO A 226 -3.34 -27.29 -10.04
CA PRO A 226 -3.38 -26.98 -8.62
C PRO A 226 -4.74 -27.29 -8.00
N LYS A 227 -5.86 -27.07 -8.72
CA LYS A 227 -7.20 -27.33 -8.20
C LYS A 227 -7.47 -28.82 -8.04
N LYS A 228 -6.96 -29.66 -8.95
CA LYS A 228 -7.06 -31.12 -8.83
C LYS A 228 -6.18 -31.64 -7.70
N LEU A 229 -5.04 -31.01 -7.45
CA LEU A 229 -4.16 -31.35 -6.34
C LEU A 229 -4.80 -30.97 -4.99
N GLU A 230 -5.37 -29.77 -4.88
CA GLU A 230 -6.11 -29.31 -3.69
C GLU A 230 -7.25 -30.25 -3.30
N ALA A 231 -8.00 -30.76 -4.28
CA ALA A 231 -9.08 -31.72 -4.04
C ALA A 231 -8.61 -33.03 -3.35
N LYS A 232 -7.31 -33.34 -3.41
CA LYS A 232 -6.71 -34.50 -2.74
C LYS A 232 -6.24 -34.20 -1.31
N PHE A 233 -6.07 -32.94 -0.91
CA PHE A 233 -5.54 -32.58 0.41
C PHE A 233 -6.36 -33.07 1.62
N PRO A 234 -7.71 -33.18 1.57
CA PRO A 234 -8.49 -33.76 2.67
C PRO A 234 -8.02 -35.17 3.09
N GLN A 235 -7.45 -35.95 2.16
CA GLN A 235 -6.92 -37.28 2.46
C GLN A 235 -5.64 -37.21 3.33
N LEU A 236 -4.84 -36.15 3.19
CA LEU A 236 -3.66 -35.91 4.04
C LEU A 236 -4.08 -35.46 5.43
N VAL A 237 -5.11 -34.62 5.52
CA VAL A 237 -5.71 -34.22 6.81
C VAL A 237 -6.22 -35.45 7.55
N ALA A 238 -6.96 -36.33 6.87
CA ALA A 238 -7.43 -37.58 7.44
C ALA A 238 -6.30 -38.50 7.92
N LYS A 239 -5.17 -38.53 7.20
CA LYS A 239 -4.04 -39.43 7.49
C LYS A 239 -3.13 -38.91 8.60
N TYR A 240 -2.84 -37.62 8.63
CA TYR A 240 -1.81 -37.05 9.51
C TYR A 240 -2.38 -36.12 10.59
N VAL A 241 -3.34 -35.24 10.24
CA VAL A 241 -3.90 -34.27 11.19
C VAL A 241 -4.90 -34.92 12.16
N VAL A 242 -5.78 -35.80 11.68
CA VAL A 242 -6.80 -36.44 12.54
C VAL A 242 -6.17 -37.24 13.70
N PRO A 243 -5.13 -38.09 13.49
CA PRO A 243 -4.47 -38.77 14.60
C PRO A 243 -3.75 -37.82 15.56
N GLU A 244 -3.13 -36.74 15.06
CA GLU A 244 -2.50 -35.72 15.88
C GLU A 244 -3.53 -35.03 16.78
N VAL A 245 -4.62 -34.53 16.20
CA VAL A 245 -5.71 -33.88 16.94
C VAL A 245 -6.33 -34.84 17.96
N GLN A 246 -6.56 -36.11 17.61
CA GLN A 246 -7.09 -37.10 18.54
C GLN A 246 -6.17 -37.28 19.75
N ARG A 247 -4.86 -37.43 19.52
CA ARG A 247 -3.85 -37.62 20.58
C ARG A 247 -3.70 -36.36 21.44
N ASP A 248 -3.58 -35.21 20.79
CA ASP A 248 -3.21 -33.96 21.45
C ASP A 248 -4.41 -33.35 22.18
N MET A 249 -5.64 -33.55 21.67
CA MET A 249 -6.86 -33.07 22.32
C MET A 249 -7.54 -34.10 23.23
N GLY A 250 -7.13 -35.37 23.19
CA GLY A 250 -7.74 -36.44 23.99
C GLY A 250 -9.21 -36.74 23.64
N ILE A 251 -9.66 -36.38 22.44
CA ILE A 251 -11.05 -36.50 21.98
C ILE A 251 -11.31 -37.83 21.26
N SER A 252 -12.59 -38.14 21.02
CA SER A 252 -12.95 -39.35 20.27
C SER A 252 -12.50 -39.25 18.80
N LEU A 253 -12.27 -40.39 18.14
CA LEU A 253 -11.96 -40.43 16.70
C LEU A 253 -13.08 -39.80 15.86
N ALA A 254 -14.33 -39.94 16.29
CA ALA A 254 -15.49 -39.36 15.61
C ALA A 254 -15.45 -37.81 15.65
N GLU A 255 -15.03 -37.23 16.77
CA GLU A 255 -14.83 -35.79 16.89
C GLU A 255 -13.57 -35.33 16.14
N ALA A 256 -12.46 -36.05 16.25
CA ALA A 256 -11.23 -35.73 15.55
C ALA A 256 -11.40 -35.73 14.02
N ARG A 257 -12.27 -36.59 13.47
CA ARG A 257 -12.61 -36.61 12.03
C ARG A 257 -13.24 -35.30 11.52
N LYS A 258 -13.85 -34.49 12.39
CA LYS A 258 -14.35 -33.15 12.00
C LYS A 258 -13.22 -32.25 11.52
N SER A 259 -11.97 -32.52 11.92
CA SER A 259 -10.79 -31.78 11.47
C SER A 259 -10.60 -31.81 9.95
N ILE A 260 -11.17 -32.80 9.24
CA ILE A 260 -11.14 -32.86 7.77
C ILE A 260 -11.85 -31.68 7.14
N ASP A 261 -12.94 -31.20 7.75
CA ASP A 261 -13.69 -30.05 7.27
C ASP A 261 -13.15 -28.73 7.83
N THR A 262 -12.50 -28.78 9.00
CA THR A 262 -11.92 -27.63 9.70
C THR A 262 -10.56 -27.21 9.14
N PHE A 263 -9.63 -28.14 8.90
CA PHE A 263 -8.29 -27.87 8.38
C PHE A 263 -8.31 -28.01 6.87
N ARG A 264 -8.17 -26.89 6.15
CA ARG A 264 -8.12 -26.86 4.69
C ARG A 264 -6.79 -26.32 4.23
N PHE A 265 -5.96 -27.17 3.64
CA PHE A 265 -4.81 -26.73 2.88
C PHE A 265 -5.26 -26.20 1.52
N SER A 266 -4.62 -25.14 1.04
CA SER A 266 -4.83 -24.59 -0.30
C SER A 266 -3.52 -24.09 -0.89
N LEU A 267 -3.49 -23.90 -2.20
CA LEU A 267 -2.34 -23.44 -2.96
C LEU A 267 -2.58 -22.01 -3.42
N GLN A 268 -1.68 -21.12 -3.04
CA GLN A 268 -1.66 -19.75 -3.54
C GLN A 268 -0.54 -19.63 -4.60
N PRO A 269 -0.84 -19.19 -5.84
CA PRO A 269 0.19 -18.91 -6.82
C PRO A 269 1.20 -17.89 -6.29
N LEU A 270 2.49 -18.10 -6.58
CA LEU A 270 3.55 -17.22 -6.13
C LEU A 270 3.30 -15.74 -6.52
N THR A 271 2.86 -15.49 -7.75
CA THR A 271 2.59 -14.13 -8.27
C THR A 271 1.40 -13.44 -7.62
N ASP A 272 0.58 -14.17 -6.86
CA ASP A 272 -0.62 -13.64 -6.21
C ASP A 272 -0.39 -13.27 -4.74
N ILE A 273 0.78 -13.62 -4.17
CA ILE A 273 1.08 -13.41 -2.75
C ILE A 273 1.00 -11.92 -2.40
N HIS A 274 1.72 -11.07 -3.13
CA HIS A 274 1.82 -9.64 -2.83
C HIS A 274 0.49 -8.88 -2.96
N LEU A 275 -0.36 -9.20 -3.95
CA LEU A 275 -1.53 -8.38 -4.30
C LEU A 275 -2.88 -8.94 -3.84
N TYR A 276 -2.95 -10.24 -3.54
CA TYR A 276 -4.21 -10.92 -3.20
C TYR A 276 -4.19 -11.62 -1.85
N SER A 277 -3.04 -11.74 -1.19
CA SER A 277 -3.03 -12.32 0.14
C SER A 277 -3.56 -11.34 1.19
N ASN A 278 -4.66 -11.73 1.83
CA ASN A 278 -5.42 -10.92 2.77
C ASN A 278 -5.16 -11.30 4.25
N THR A 279 -4.04 -11.97 4.52
CA THR A 279 -3.66 -12.37 5.88
C THR A 279 -2.70 -11.36 6.51
N LYS A 280 -2.74 -11.24 7.83
CA LYS A 280 -1.88 -10.33 8.61
C LYS A 280 -0.55 -10.97 9.03
N TYR A 281 -0.37 -12.24 8.71
CA TYR A 281 0.81 -13.04 9.08
C TYR A 281 1.83 -13.13 7.95
N GLU A 282 1.77 -12.19 7.01
CA GLU A 282 2.70 -12.10 5.90
C GLU A 282 4.09 -11.70 6.38
N MET A 283 5.10 -12.13 5.63
CA MET A 283 6.50 -11.84 5.96
C MET A 283 6.79 -10.34 5.89
N GLU A 284 6.23 -9.70 4.86
CA GLU A 284 6.35 -8.27 4.60
C GLU A 284 4.97 -7.66 4.31
N PRO A 285 4.83 -6.32 4.41
CA PRO A 285 3.58 -5.65 4.07
C PRO A 285 3.20 -5.88 2.60
N ASN A 286 2.04 -6.51 2.39
CA ASN A 286 1.47 -6.73 1.06
C ASN A 286 0.91 -5.45 0.43
N GLY A 287 0.79 -5.50 -0.90
CA GLY A 287 -0.04 -4.59 -1.68
C GLY A 287 -1.51 -5.03 -1.71
N ASP A 288 -2.34 -4.21 -2.35
CA ASP A 288 -3.75 -4.53 -2.61
C ASP A 288 -4.04 -4.23 -4.09
N ILE A 289 -4.54 -5.25 -4.80
CA ILE A 289 -4.93 -5.13 -6.21
C ILE A 289 -5.92 -3.98 -6.46
N LYS A 290 -6.77 -3.63 -5.48
CA LYS A 290 -7.70 -2.50 -5.58
C LYS A 290 -6.95 -1.19 -5.82
N TYR A 291 -5.82 -0.96 -5.15
CA TYR A 291 -4.99 0.22 -5.37
C TYR A 291 -4.34 0.22 -6.75
N VAL A 292 -3.92 -0.94 -7.25
CA VAL A 292 -3.40 -1.08 -8.62
C VAL A 292 -4.46 -0.67 -9.64
N TYR A 293 -5.72 -1.11 -9.46
CA TYR A 293 -6.82 -0.71 -10.33
C TYR A 293 -7.15 0.79 -10.23
N ILE A 294 -7.20 1.34 -9.02
CA ILE A 294 -7.45 2.77 -8.81
C ILE A 294 -6.37 3.62 -9.47
N PHE A 295 -5.09 3.29 -9.25
CA PHE A 295 -3.98 4.02 -9.84
C PHE A 295 -3.91 3.85 -11.35
N SER A 296 -4.23 2.67 -11.88
CA SER A 296 -4.34 2.46 -13.34
C SER A 296 -5.43 3.33 -13.95
N ALA A 297 -6.62 3.38 -13.34
CA ALA A 297 -7.71 4.23 -13.79
C ALA A 297 -7.34 5.72 -13.69
N LEU A 298 -6.66 6.12 -12.61
CA LEU A 298 -6.22 7.48 -12.39
C LEU A 298 -5.15 7.91 -13.41
N ALA A 299 -4.17 7.06 -13.72
CA ALA A 299 -3.17 7.30 -14.76
C ALA A 299 -3.84 7.55 -16.11
N LEU A 300 -4.81 6.70 -16.46
CA LEU A 300 -5.59 6.85 -17.68
C LEU A 300 -6.39 8.15 -17.68
N PHE A 301 -7.09 8.48 -16.59
CA PHE A 301 -7.87 9.71 -16.51
C PHE A 301 -7.01 10.95 -16.60
N ILE A 302 -5.87 11.02 -15.91
CA ILE A 302 -4.95 12.18 -16.00
C ILE A 302 -4.42 12.36 -17.42
N LEU A 303 -4.05 11.27 -18.10
CA LEU A 303 -3.63 11.32 -19.49
C LEU A 303 -4.78 11.82 -20.39
N LEU A 304 -5.99 11.33 -20.18
CA LEU A 304 -7.18 11.81 -20.88
C LEU A 304 -7.46 13.30 -20.61
N LEU A 305 -7.29 13.79 -19.37
CA LEU A 305 -7.44 15.20 -19.02
C LEU A 305 -6.48 16.07 -19.84
N ALA A 306 -5.23 15.64 -19.97
CA ALA A 306 -4.21 16.32 -20.77
C ALA A 306 -4.55 16.31 -22.26
N CYS A 307 -5.00 15.17 -22.80
CA CYS A 307 -5.48 15.05 -24.19
C CYS A 307 -6.70 15.95 -24.45
N ILE A 308 -7.69 15.95 -23.55
CA ILE A 308 -8.89 16.79 -23.65
C ILE A 308 -8.53 18.27 -23.60
N ASN A 309 -7.60 18.64 -22.72
CA ASN A 309 -7.10 20.01 -22.63
C ASN A 309 -6.48 20.44 -23.97
N PHE A 310 -5.58 19.62 -24.52
CA PHE A 310 -5.00 19.84 -25.83
C PHE A 310 -6.07 19.93 -26.93
N THR A 311 -7.06 19.03 -26.94
CA THR A 311 -8.15 19.04 -27.92
C THR A 311 -8.95 20.33 -27.86
N ASN A 312 -9.36 20.75 -26.66
CA ASN A 312 -10.12 21.96 -26.43
C ASN A 312 -9.37 23.18 -26.98
N LEU A 313 -8.08 23.24 -26.67
CA LEU A 313 -7.23 24.31 -27.12
C LEU A 313 -7.01 24.29 -28.62
N SER A 314 -6.58 23.16 -29.17
CA SER A 314 -6.24 23.03 -30.58
C SER A 314 -7.45 23.29 -31.48
N THR A 315 -8.66 22.92 -31.04
CA THR A 315 -9.92 23.25 -31.73
C THR A 315 -10.16 24.76 -31.74
N ALA A 316 -9.97 25.43 -30.60
CA ALA A 316 -10.09 26.87 -30.48
C ALA A 316 -9.12 27.60 -31.43
N GLN A 317 -7.84 27.20 -31.46
CA GLN A 317 -6.86 27.81 -32.36
C GLN A 317 -7.14 27.51 -33.84
N ALA A 318 -7.61 26.30 -34.16
CA ALA A 318 -7.93 25.92 -35.52
C ALA A 318 -9.12 26.73 -36.08
N ALA A 319 -10.03 27.21 -35.23
CA ALA A 319 -11.08 28.15 -35.64
C ALA A 319 -10.53 29.50 -36.16
N LYS A 320 -9.41 30.01 -35.60
CA LYS A 320 -8.73 31.21 -36.13
C LYS A 320 -8.18 31.00 -37.55
N ARG A 321 -7.80 29.76 -37.87
CA ARG A 321 -7.24 29.37 -39.18
C ARG A 321 -8.30 28.95 -40.19
N SER A 322 -9.58 29.13 -39.87
CA SER A 322 -10.70 28.75 -40.75
C SER A 322 -10.64 29.41 -42.14
N ARG A 323 -10.11 30.63 -42.26
CA ARG A 323 -9.94 31.34 -43.54
C ARG A 323 -8.83 30.72 -44.41
N GLU A 324 -7.69 30.36 -43.82
CA GLU A 324 -6.58 29.65 -44.48
C GLU A 324 -7.04 28.29 -45.03
N VAL A 325 -7.81 27.56 -44.21
CA VAL A 325 -8.36 26.24 -44.56
C VAL A 325 -9.46 26.35 -45.61
N GLY A 326 -10.28 27.40 -45.55
CA GLY A 326 -11.29 27.73 -46.55
C GLY A 326 -10.67 27.99 -47.93
N ILE A 327 -9.60 28.79 -48.00
CA ILE A 327 -8.88 29.07 -49.25
C ILE A 327 -8.25 27.80 -49.84
N ARG A 328 -7.65 26.93 -49.01
CA ARG A 328 -7.08 25.65 -49.47
C ARG A 328 -8.12 24.67 -50.02
N LYS A 329 -9.32 24.63 -49.41
CA LYS A 329 -10.44 23.83 -49.93
C LYS A 329 -10.90 24.32 -51.31
N VAL A 330 -10.88 25.64 -51.54
CA VAL A 330 -11.17 26.23 -52.87
C VAL A 330 -10.09 25.86 -53.90
N MET A 331 -8.82 25.77 -53.48
CA MET A 331 -7.70 25.32 -54.32
C MET A 331 -7.62 23.79 -54.52
N GLY A 332 -8.65 23.03 -54.12
CA GLY A 332 -8.73 21.59 -54.37
C GLY A 332 -8.11 20.68 -53.30
N SER A 333 -7.77 21.19 -52.11
CA SER A 333 -7.23 20.32 -51.04
C SER A 333 -8.27 19.29 -50.58
N VAL A 334 -7.94 18.00 -50.69
CA VAL A 334 -8.80 16.88 -50.28
C VAL A 334 -8.93 16.86 -48.75
N LYS A 335 -10.15 16.62 -48.21
CA LYS A 335 -10.44 16.55 -46.76
C LYS A 335 -9.40 15.74 -45.97
N ASN A 336 -8.91 14.65 -46.54
CA ASN A 336 -7.93 13.76 -45.91
C ASN A 336 -6.56 14.41 -45.72
N GLN A 337 -6.10 15.26 -46.64
CA GLN A 337 -4.81 15.96 -46.51
C GLN A 337 -4.80 16.93 -45.32
N LEU A 338 -5.94 17.60 -45.06
CA LEU A 338 -6.10 18.47 -43.89
C LEU A 338 -6.11 17.66 -42.58
N VAL A 339 -6.82 16.53 -42.56
CA VAL A 339 -6.87 15.65 -41.39
C VAL A 339 -5.47 15.12 -41.05
N PHE A 340 -4.73 14.59 -42.03
CA PHE A 340 -3.35 14.11 -41.82
C PHE A 340 -2.40 15.22 -41.36
N GLN A 341 -2.56 16.44 -41.87
CA GLN A 341 -1.74 17.57 -41.46
C GLN A 341 -1.94 17.91 -39.97
N PHE A 342 -3.18 18.00 -39.50
CA PHE A 342 -3.48 18.31 -38.08
C PHE A 342 -3.10 17.17 -37.14
N LEU A 343 -3.28 15.92 -37.57
CA LEU A 343 -2.81 14.76 -36.82
C LEU A 343 -1.28 14.77 -36.69
N THR A 344 -0.56 15.08 -37.77
CA THR A 344 0.91 15.22 -37.74
C THR A 344 1.34 16.33 -36.77
N GLU A 345 0.65 17.47 -36.78
CA GLU A 345 0.96 18.58 -35.85
C GLU A 345 0.72 18.19 -34.39
N SER A 346 -0.36 17.45 -34.12
CA SER A 346 -0.71 16.97 -32.77
C SER A 346 0.29 15.93 -32.26
N VAL A 347 0.64 14.95 -33.10
CA VAL A 347 1.63 13.92 -32.77
C VAL A 347 3.03 14.53 -32.58
N LEU A 348 3.43 15.49 -33.42
CA LEU A 348 4.72 16.17 -33.24
C LEU A 348 4.78 16.90 -31.90
N LEU A 349 3.68 17.57 -31.51
CA LEU A 349 3.62 18.27 -30.23
C LEU A 349 3.65 17.30 -29.04
N THR A 350 2.93 16.17 -29.09
CA THR A 350 2.98 15.16 -28.01
C THR A 350 4.35 14.51 -27.90
N LEU A 351 5.05 14.27 -29.01
CA LEU A 351 6.42 13.77 -28.99
C LEU A 351 7.40 14.78 -28.37
N LEU A 352 7.26 16.08 -28.65
CA LEU A 352 8.05 17.10 -27.97
C LEU A 352 7.71 17.18 -26.47
N ALA A 353 6.42 17.07 -26.12
CA ALA A 353 5.97 17.04 -24.74
C ALA A 353 6.52 15.81 -24.00
N MET A 354 6.68 14.66 -24.67
CA MET A 354 7.32 13.47 -24.11
C MET A 354 8.76 13.74 -23.71
N VAL A 355 9.54 14.46 -24.52
CA VAL A 355 10.93 14.84 -24.17
C VAL A 355 10.97 15.71 -22.92
N VAL A 356 10.07 16.70 -22.83
CA VAL A 356 9.93 17.52 -21.62
C VAL A 356 9.48 16.67 -20.43
N ALA A 357 8.59 15.70 -20.66
CA ALA A 357 8.10 14.79 -19.63
C ALA A 357 9.22 13.90 -19.04
N TYR A 358 10.19 13.46 -19.84
CA TYR A 358 11.40 12.77 -19.35
C TYR A 358 12.25 13.67 -18.45
N GLY A 359 12.42 14.94 -18.80
CA GLY A 359 13.13 15.90 -17.96
C GLY A 359 12.43 16.12 -16.61
N LEU A 360 11.10 16.26 -16.63
CA LEU A 360 10.29 16.36 -15.41
C LEU A 360 10.30 15.07 -14.61
N LEU A 361 10.26 13.92 -15.27
CA LEU A 361 10.33 12.60 -14.64
C LEU A 361 11.65 12.44 -13.89
N PHE A 362 12.78 12.78 -14.51
CA PHE A 362 14.10 12.74 -13.84
C PHE A 362 14.13 13.60 -12.56
N LEU A 363 13.51 14.79 -12.59
CA LEU A 363 13.45 15.69 -11.44
C LEU A 363 12.51 15.21 -10.34
N LEU A 364 11.36 14.63 -10.71
CA LEU A 364 10.29 14.28 -9.76
C LEU A 364 10.37 12.84 -9.24
N LEU A 365 11.05 11.93 -9.94
CA LEU A 365 11.17 10.53 -9.55
C LEU A 365 11.77 10.33 -8.14
N PRO A 366 12.82 11.06 -7.71
CA PRO A 366 13.34 10.93 -6.34
C PRO A 366 12.31 11.29 -5.26
N TYR A 367 11.54 12.36 -5.49
CA TYR A 367 10.46 12.77 -4.58
C TYR A 367 9.32 11.75 -4.60
N PHE A 368 8.99 11.21 -5.76
CA PHE A 368 8.00 10.13 -5.89
C PHE A 368 8.44 8.87 -5.13
N ASN A 369 9.70 8.48 -5.24
CA ASN A 369 10.28 7.34 -4.50
C ASN A 369 10.17 7.53 -2.99
N GLN A 370 10.37 8.74 -2.48
CA GLN A 370 10.22 9.04 -1.06
C GLN A 370 8.76 8.93 -0.60
N VAL A 371 7.81 9.40 -1.42
CA VAL A 371 6.37 9.36 -1.09
C VAL A 371 5.79 7.96 -1.24
N ALA A 372 6.19 7.24 -2.29
CA ALA A 372 5.75 5.87 -2.56
C ALA A 372 6.49 4.83 -1.73
N ASP A 373 7.60 5.21 -1.08
CA ASP A 373 8.54 4.32 -0.39
C ASP A 373 8.99 3.17 -1.30
N LYS A 374 9.53 3.57 -2.47
CA LYS A 374 10.01 2.67 -3.52
C LYS A 374 11.38 3.12 -4.00
N GLN A 375 12.16 2.20 -4.54
CA GLN A 375 13.47 2.48 -5.14
C GLN A 375 13.42 2.38 -6.67
N LEU A 376 12.50 3.13 -7.30
CA LEU A 376 12.36 3.08 -8.75
C LEU A 376 13.53 3.79 -9.42
N SER A 377 14.22 3.07 -10.30
CA SER A 377 15.37 3.59 -11.03
C SER A 377 14.95 4.29 -12.33
N PHE A 378 15.55 5.45 -12.62
CA PHE A 378 15.35 6.14 -13.90
C PHE A 378 15.79 5.28 -15.09
N PHE A 379 16.74 4.35 -14.89
CA PHE A 379 17.23 3.46 -15.95
C PHE A 379 16.12 2.54 -16.51
N TYR A 380 15.07 2.25 -15.74
CA TYR A 380 13.91 1.51 -16.25
C TYR A 380 13.24 2.21 -17.45
N PHE A 381 13.20 3.54 -17.44
CA PHE A 381 12.64 4.33 -18.53
C PHE A 381 13.56 4.45 -19.74
N LEU A 382 14.82 4.05 -19.60
CA LEU A 382 15.79 3.99 -20.70
C LEU A 382 15.83 2.62 -21.40
N ASP A 383 15.14 1.61 -20.85
CA ASP A 383 14.99 0.32 -21.52
C ASP A 383 14.24 0.47 -22.86
N TYR A 384 14.71 -0.23 -23.90
CA TYR A 384 14.17 -0.07 -25.24
C TYR A 384 12.68 -0.45 -25.33
N ARG A 385 12.20 -1.41 -24.52
CA ARG A 385 10.78 -1.81 -24.50
C ARG A 385 9.93 -0.73 -23.87
N THR A 386 10.41 -0.13 -22.78
CA THR A 386 9.74 0.98 -22.10
C THR A 386 9.68 2.21 -23.00
N ILE A 387 10.79 2.57 -23.66
CA ILE A 387 10.84 3.67 -24.62
C ILE A 387 9.84 3.44 -25.76
N LEU A 388 9.82 2.24 -26.35
CA LEU A 388 8.91 1.91 -27.44
C LEU A 388 7.45 1.99 -27.01
N THR A 389 7.14 1.52 -25.80
CA THR A 389 5.80 1.60 -25.21
C THR A 389 5.37 3.05 -24.99
N LEU A 390 6.21 3.88 -24.36
CA LEU A 390 5.92 5.29 -24.12
C LEU A 390 5.85 6.11 -25.42
N PHE A 391 6.64 5.75 -26.42
CA PHE A 391 6.56 6.33 -27.76
C PHE A 391 5.21 6.00 -28.40
N GLY A 392 4.76 4.75 -28.31
CA GLY A 392 3.43 4.31 -28.74
C GLY A 392 2.30 5.06 -28.02
N VAL A 393 2.38 5.20 -26.68
CA VAL A 393 1.42 5.96 -25.87
C VAL A 393 1.38 7.43 -26.29
N SER A 394 2.53 8.04 -26.58
CA SER A 394 2.62 9.44 -27.00
C SER A 394 2.03 9.69 -28.39
N ILE A 395 2.21 8.73 -29.32
CA ILE A 395 1.55 8.76 -30.63
C ILE A 395 0.04 8.61 -30.45
N LEU A 396 -0.41 7.62 -29.66
CA LEU A 396 -1.82 7.38 -29.41
C LEU A 396 -2.49 8.60 -28.77
N SER A 397 -1.82 9.22 -27.80
CA SER A 397 -2.27 10.46 -27.17
C SER A 397 -2.39 11.60 -28.19
N GLY A 398 -1.40 11.77 -29.08
CA GLY A 398 -1.44 12.77 -30.15
C GLY A 398 -2.57 12.53 -31.15
N ILE A 399 -2.87 11.28 -31.47
CA ILE A 399 -4.00 10.90 -32.30
C ILE A 399 -5.31 11.23 -31.59
N ILE A 400 -5.54 10.74 -30.36
CA ILE A 400 -6.76 11.00 -29.58
C ILE A 400 -7.00 12.50 -29.46
N ALA A 401 -5.96 13.26 -29.14
CA ALA A 401 -6.05 14.69 -28.92
C ALA A 401 -6.26 15.48 -30.24
N GLY A 402 -5.77 14.94 -31.37
CA GLY A 402 -5.84 15.55 -32.71
C GLY A 402 -7.02 15.13 -33.59
N VAL A 403 -7.67 13.99 -33.31
CA VAL A 403 -8.82 13.46 -34.07
C VAL A 403 -9.97 14.46 -34.07
N TYR A 404 -10.38 14.94 -32.90
CA TYR A 404 -11.52 15.85 -32.81
C TYR A 404 -11.30 17.19 -33.55
N PRO A 405 -10.19 17.93 -33.35
CA PRO A 405 -9.90 19.14 -34.13
C PRO A 405 -9.83 18.87 -35.64
N ALA A 406 -9.26 17.74 -36.06
CA ALA A 406 -9.11 17.38 -37.46
C ALA A 406 -10.46 17.13 -38.16
N PHE A 407 -11.38 16.40 -37.52
CA PHE A 407 -12.74 16.19 -38.04
C PHE A 407 -13.59 17.46 -37.97
N PHE A 408 -13.48 18.23 -36.88
CA PHE A 408 -14.16 19.51 -36.73
C PHE A 408 -13.80 20.46 -37.88
N LEU A 409 -12.51 20.58 -38.23
CA LEU A 409 -12.08 21.44 -39.35
C LEU A 409 -12.45 20.90 -40.73
N SER A 410 -12.36 19.59 -40.93
CA SER A 410 -12.70 18.99 -42.22
C SER A 410 -14.18 19.17 -42.56
N SER A 411 -15.05 19.34 -41.55
CA SER A 411 -16.49 19.59 -41.70
C SER A 411 -16.88 21.01 -42.19
N PHE A 412 -15.96 21.99 -42.20
CA PHE A 412 -16.30 23.35 -42.61
C PHE A 412 -16.75 23.45 -44.08
N SER A 413 -17.92 24.07 -44.31
CA SER A 413 -18.47 24.36 -45.63
C SER A 413 -17.97 25.71 -46.16
N ILE A 414 -17.43 25.68 -47.38
CA ILE A 414 -16.72 26.76 -48.10
C ILE A 414 -17.52 28.07 -48.16
N ILE A 415 -18.84 27.98 -48.36
CA ILE A 415 -19.72 29.13 -48.62
C ILE A 415 -20.00 29.94 -47.34
N LYS A 416 -20.08 29.30 -46.17
CA LYS A 416 -20.37 29.98 -44.89
C LYS A 416 -19.15 30.71 -44.32
N THR A 417 -17.94 30.22 -44.62
CA THR A 417 -16.67 30.82 -44.16
C THR A 417 -16.26 32.07 -44.94
N LEU A 418 -16.64 32.19 -46.22
CA LEU A 418 -16.28 33.34 -47.07
C LEU A 418 -17.26 34.53 -46.95
N LYS A 419 -18.53 34.30 -46.57
CA LYS A 419 -19.55 35.35 -46.38
C LYS A 419 -19.54 36.01 -44.99
N GLY A 420 -18.57 35.69 -44.12
CA GLY A 420 -18.53 36.23 -42.74
C GLY A 420 -19.71 35.82 -41.85
N ALA A 421 -20.56 34.88 -42.29
CA ALA A 421 -21.85 34.57 -41.67
C ALA A 421 -21.75 33.71 -40.39
N PHE A 422 -20.63 33.76 -39.66
CA PHE A 422 -20.52 33.17 -38.32
C PHE A 422 -20.94 34.13 -37.19
N PHE A 423 -21.18 35.41 -37.49
CA PHE A 423 -21.52 36.42 -36.47
C PHE A 423 -22.98 36.38 -35.97
N GLY A 424 -23.82 35.43 -36.39
CA GLY A 424 -25.22 35.37 -35.93
C GLY A 424 -25.87 33.99 -35.96
N LYS A 425 -26.52 33.63 -34.84
CA LYS A 425 -27.30 32.39 -34.52
C LYS A 425 -26.42 31.13 -34.35
N GLY A 426 -26.39 30.39 -33.24
CA GLY A 426 -27.33 30.22 -32.13
C GLY A 426 -27.40 28.71 -31.83
N SER A 427 -27.09 28.30 -30.60
CA SER A 427 -27.31 26.96 -29.99
C SER A 427 -26.42 25.74 -30.34
N GLN A 428 -26.01 25.48 -31.59
CA GLN A 428 -25.46 24.12 -31.91
C GLN A 428 -23.99 23.83 -31.56
N LYS A 429 -23.17 24.83 -31.17
CA LYS A 429 -21.72 24.66 -30.92
C LYS A 429 -21.28 24.76 -29.44
N LYS A 430 -22.19 25.02 -28.50
CA LYS A 430 -21.88 25.13 -27.05
C LYS A 430 -21.76 23.77 -26.32
N SER A 431 -22.25 22.67 -26.91
CA SER A 431 -22.45 21.39 -26.18
C SER A 431 -21.16 20.64 -25.83
N LEU A 432 -20.21 20.50 -26.76
CA LEU A 432 -19.12 19.54 -26.60
C LEU A 432 -17.96 20.04 -25.71
N HIS A 433 -17.52 21.29 -25.87
CA HIS A 433 -16.54 21.90 -24.95
C HIS A 433 -17.08 21.98 -23.52
N SER A 434 -18.38 22.27 -23.37
CA SER A 434 -19.04 22.27 -22.07
C SER A 434 -19.02 20.89 -21.42
N GLY A 435 -19.32 19.83 -22.18
CA GLY A 435 -19.25 18.45 -21.69
C GLY A 435 -17.84 18.02 -21.28
N LEU A 436 -16.82 18.42 -22.05
CA LEU A 436 -15.42 18.14 -21.72
C LEU A 436 -14.97 18.86 -20.44
N ILE A 437 -15.36 20.12 -20.22
CA ILE A 437 -15.08 20.83 -18.97
C ILE A 437 -15.79 20.16 -17.79
N VAL A 438 -17.06 19.78 -17.96
CA VAL A 438 -17.83 19.06 -16.94
C VAL A 438 -17.11 17.76 -16.56
N PHE A 439 -16.65 16.99 -17.54
CA PHE A 439 -15.89 15.76 -17.32
C PHE A 439 -14.58 16.01 -16.56
N GLN A 440 -13.80 17.03 -16.95
CA GLN A 440 -12.54 17.38 -16.31
C GLN A 440 -12.72 17.77 -14.84
N PHE A 441 -13.69 18.65 -14.56
CA PHE A 441 -13.99 19.07 -13.20
C PHE A 441 -14.68 17.97 -12.39
N ALA A 442 -15.42 17.06 -13.01
CA ALA A 442 -16.04 15.93 -12.31
C ALA A 442 -14.96 14.99 -11.76
N ILE A 443 -13.98 14.59 -12.59
CA ILE A 443 -12.84 13.77 -12.15
C ILE A 443 -12.05 14.48 -11.05
N SER A 444 -11.73 15.76 -11.25
CA SER A 444 -10.99 16.53 -10.25
C SER A 444 -11.74 16.62 -8.91
N THR A 445 -13.06 16.79 -8.95
CA THR A 445 -13.91 16.83 -7.76
C THR A 445 -14.00 15.47 -7.08
N ILE A 446 -14.13 14.37 -7.83
CA ILE A 446 -14.10 13.00 -7.29
C ILE A 446 -12.78 12.77 -6.53
N LEU A 447 -11.64 13.14 -7.11
CA LEU A 447 -10.34 13.01 -6.45
C LEU A 447 -10.23 13.86 -5.19
N LEU A 448 -10.75 15.10 -5.20
CA LEU A 448 -10.78 15.95 -4.01
C LEU A 448 -11.64 15.35 -2.89
N ILE A 449 -12.81 14.78 -3.22
CA ILE A 449 -13.67 14.11 -2.24
C ILE A 449 -12.98 12.86 -1.69
N ALA A 450 -12.42 12.03 -2.56
CA ALA A 450 -11.70 10.82 -2.16
C ALA A 450 -10.54 11.13 -1.21
N THR A 451 -9.70 12.12 -1.54
CA THR A 451 -8.60 12.58 -0.67
C THR A 451 -9.11 13.04 0.69
N LEU A 452 -10.21 13.80 0.73
CA LEU A 452 -10.78 14.29 1.99
C LEU A 452 -11.34 13.15 2.86
N VAL A 453 -12.05 12.19 2.26
CA VAL A 453 -12.59 11.01 2.96
C VAL A 453 -11.46 10.14 3.50
N VAL A 454 -10.44 9.82 2.67
CA VAL A 454 -9.27 9.04 3.09
C VAL A 454 -8.53 9.74 4.23
N TYR A 455 -8.30 11.04 4.11
CA TYR A 455 -7.67 11.85 5.17
C TYR A 455 -8.47 11.78 6.47
N ARG A 456 -9.80 11.94 6.42
CA ARG A 456 -10.67 11.88 7.60
C ARG A 456 -10.71 10.50 8.22
N GLN A 457 -10.76 9.44 7.42
CA GLN A 457 -10.72 8.06 7.90
C GLN A 457 -9.39 7.78 8.61
N LEU A 458 -8.26 8.20 8.03
CA LEU A 458 -6.94 8.03 8.63
C LEU A 458 -6.82 8.77 9.97
N GLN A 459 -7.27 10.03 10.01
CA GLN A 459 -7.31 10.83 11.23
C GLN A 459 -8.22 10.21 12.30
N TYR A 460 -9.36 9.63 11.92
CA TYR A 460 -10.26 8.94 12.84
C TYR A 460 -9.58 7.71 13.45
N MET A 461 -8.87 6.92 12.64
CA MET A 461 -8.16 5.73 13.13
C MET A 461 -6.99 6.08 14.05
N GLN A 462 -6.21 7.12 13.73
CA GLN A 462 -5.05 7.56 14.53
C GLN A 462 -5.46 8.14 15.88
N ASN A 463 -6.59 8.84 15.96
CA ASN A 463 -7.06 9.49 17.18
C ASN A 463 -8.03 8.62 18.00
N LYS A 464 -8.34 7.41 17.53
CA LYS A 464 -9.24 6.52 18.27
C LYS A 464 -8.60 6.09 19.58
N LYS A 465 -9.36 6.15 20.67
CA LYS A 465 -8.93 5.63 21.97
C LYS A 465 -8.63 4.14 21.85
N LEU A 466 -7.37 3.77 22.07
CA LEU A 466 -6.89 2.40 21.90
C LEU A 466 -7.20 1.50 23.10
N GLY A 467 -7.62 2.08 24.24
CA GLY A 467 -7.86 1.31 25.46
C GLY A 467 -6.59 0.97 26.26
N TYR A 468 -5.44 1.47 25.84
CA TYR A 468 -4.16 1.44 26.57
C TYR A 468 -3.38 2.73 26.30
N ASP A 469 -2.41 3.01 27.17
CA ASP A 469 -1.50 4.14 27.07
C ASP A 469 -0.31 3.76 26.16
N LYS A 470 -0.12 4.53 25.09
CA LYS A 470 1.05 4.42 24.20
C LYS A 470 2.08 5.52 24.40
N ASP A 471 1.65 6.67 24.94
CA ASP A 471 2.49 7.86 25.05
C ASP A 471 3.53 7.70 26.17
N GLN A 472 4.79 8.03 25.88
CA GLN A 472 5.93 7.83 26.79
C GLN A 472 6.06 6.38 27.30
N VAL A 473 5.74 5.40 26.44
CA VAL A 473 5.97 3.98 26.71
C VAL A 473 7.09 3.47 25.81
N ILE A 474 8.17 3.03 26.43
CA ILE A 474 9.34 2.46 25.77
C ILE A 474 9.25 0.94 25.84
N ALA A 475 9.39 0.28 24.70
CA ALA A 475 9.49 -1.16 24.60
C ALA A 475 10.95 -1.57 24.34
N LEU A 476 11.45 -2.49 25.15
CA LEU A 476 12.78 -3.10 25.08
C LEU A 476 12.59 -4.56 24.62
N PRO A 477 12.68 -4.86 23.32
CA PRO A 477 12.24 -6.16 22.79
C PRO A 477 13.16 -7.35 23.11
N ASP A 478 14.46 -7.11 23.37
CA ASP A 478 15.50 -8.17 23.48
C ASP A 478 16.14 -8.28 24.86
N THR A 479 15.36 -8.06 25.91
CA THR A 479 15.83 -8.15 27.30
C THR A 479 16.31 -9.56 27.69
N ARG A 480 16.03 -10.57 26.85
CA ARG A 480 16.66 -11.89 26.92
C ARG A 480 18.19 -11.88 26.86
N LEU A 481 18.80 -10.82 26.31
CA LEU A 481 20.25 -10.61 26.28
C LEU A 481 20.87 -10.43 27.67
N LEU A 482 20.04 -10.11 28.67
CA LEU A 482 20.44 -10.01 30.08
C LEU A 482 20.47 -11.37 30.78
N GLY A 483 20.02 -12.45 30.12
CA GLY A 483 19.93 -13.78 30.72
C GLY A 483 19.12 -13.78 32.01
N ASP A 484 19.66 -14.38 33.06
CA ASP A 484 19.01 -14.48 34.38
C ASP A 484 18.84 -13.13 35.10
N GLN A 485 19.51 -12.06 34.62
CA GLN A 485 19.44 -10.73 35.23
C GLN A 485 18.25 -9.88 34.77
N GLN A 486 17.43 -10.40 33.85
CA GLN A 486 16.29 -9.67 33.28
C GLN A 486 15.33 -9.14 34.35
N LEU A 487 15.03 -9.92 35.39
CA LEU A 487 14.14 -9.51 36.47
C LEU A 487 14.79 -8.41 37.35
N ALA A 488 16.07 -8.56 37.68
CA ALA A 488 16.81 -7.57 38.45
C ALA A 488 16.91 -6.23 37.69
N PHE A 489 17.12 -6.28 36.38
CA PHE A 489 17.11 -5.09 35.53
C PHE A 489 15.74 -4.40 35.52
N LYS A 490 14.65 -5.16 35.38
CA LYS A 490 13.27 -4.63 35.49
C LYS A 490 13.04 -3.94 36.85
N GLU A 491 13.47 -4.55 37.94
CA GLU A 491 13.32 -3.96 39.28
C GLU A 491 14.17 -2.69 39.46
N GLN A 492 15.39 -2.67 38.93
CA GLN A 492 16.25 -1.48 38.92
C GLN A 492 15.60 -0.32 38.14
N LEU A 493 15.00 -0.61 36.98
CA LEU A 493 14.27 0.39 36.20
C LEU A 493 13.06 0.94 36.97
N ALA A 494 12.31 0.07 37.64
CA ALA A 494 11.14 0.47 38.43
C ALA A 494 11.48 1.36 39.64
N GLN A 495 12.74 1.36 40.10
CA GLN A 495 13.22 2.24 41.18
C GLN A 495 13.62 3.64 40.70
N ASN A 496 13.76 3.86 39.39
CA ASN A 496 14.11 5.15 38.83
C ASN A 496 12.94 6.13 38.97
N SER A 497 13.17 7.35 39.49
CA SER A 497 12.14 8.38 39.68
C SER A 497 11.46 8.84 38.38
N HIS A 498 12.09 8.64 37.23
CA HIS A 498 11.53 8.94 35.91
C HIS A 498 10.63 7.82 35.37
N VAL A 499 10.59 6.67 36.01
CA VAL A 499 9.79 5.50 35.60
C VAL A 499 8.53 5.43 36.45
N VAL A 500 7.38 5.35 35.79
CA VAL A 500 6.06 5.20 36.45
C VAL A 500 5.81 3.73 36.79
N ALA A 501 6.13 2.85 35.84
CA ALA A 501 5.99 1.40 35.98
C ALA A 501 6.84 0.71 34.89
N ALA A 502 7.29 -0.51 35.20
CA ALA A 502 7.95 -1.39 34.25
C ALA A 502 7.33 -2.79 34.36
N SER A 503 7.20 -3.48 33.22
CA SER A 503 6.59 -4.80 33.12
C SER A 503 7.37 -5.67 32.15
N LEU A 504 7.53 -6.96 32.50
CA LEU A 504 8.00 -7.98 31.57
C LEU A 504 6.87 -8.32 30.61
N SER A 505 7.11 -8.13 29.31
CA SER A 505 6.17 -8.50 28.27
C SER A 505 6.85 -9.16 27.08
N ARG A 506 6.26 -10.27 26.59
CA ARG A 506 6.65 -10.88 25.31
C ARG A 506 6.01 -10.10 24.17
N TYR A 507 4.85 -9.53 24.44
CA TYR A 507 3.96 -8.93 23.46
C TYR A 507 3.59 -7.51 23.88
N THR A 508 3.92 -6.55 23.03
CA THR A 508 3.34 -5.22 23.09
C THR A 508 2.08 -5.18 22.21
N PRO A 509 1.07 -4.38 22.56
CA PRO A 509 0.02 -4.04 21.61
C PRO A 509 0.65 -3.57 20.30
N GLY A 510 0.29 -4.21 19.19
CA GLY A 510 0.90 -3.91 17.89
C GLY A 510 2.14 -4.71 17.51
N GLY A 511 2.61 -5.64 18.36
CA GLY A 511 3.66 -6.60 17.98
C GLY A 511 3.16 -7.72 17.06
N ILE A 512 4.08 -8.42 16.41
CA ILE A 512 3.78 -9.64 15.65
C ILE A 512 3.30 -10.72 16.64
N MET A 513 2.09 -11.23 16.42
CA MET A 513 1.45 -12.21 17.30
C MET A 513 1.13 -13.48 16.52
N MET A 514 1.68 -14.61 16.91
CA MET A 514 1.31 -15.92 16.32
C MET A 514 0.75 -16.89 17.38
N ASP A 515 0.63 -16.45 18.63
CA ASP A 515 0.15 -17.30 19.72
C ASP A 515 -1.38 -17.16 19.88
N GLY A 516 -2.11 -17.99 19.13
CA GLY A 516 -3.56 -18.16 19.26
C GLY A 516 -3.90 -19.59 19.68
N THR A 517 -5.00 -19.76 20.41
CA THR A 517 -5.44 -21.09 20.86
C THR A 517 -6.96 -21.18 20.91
N GLN A 518 -7.48 -22.40 20.78
CA GLN A 518 -8.90 -22.66 21.01
C GLN A 518 -9.15 -22.77 22.52
N ILE A 519 -10.19 -22.08 22.98
CA ILE A 519 -10.69 -22.16 24.35
C ILE A 519 -12.20 -22.41 24.36
N TYR A 520 -12.66 -23.20 25.33
CA TYR A 520 -14.09 -23.44 25.54
C TYR A 520 -14.46 -23.52 27.03
N PRO A 521 -15.71 -23.23 27.41
CA PRO A 521 -16.17 -23.37 28.79
C PRO A 521 -16.16 -24.83 29.27
N LYS A 522 -15.56 -25.11 30.44
CA LYS A 522 -15.37 -26.47 30.97
C LYS A 522 -16.65 -27.31 31.16
N ASN A 523 -17.82 -26.66 31.36
CA ASN A 523 -19.08 -27.33 31.73
C ASN A 523 -20.30 -26.86 30.92
N GLU A 524 -20.13 -26.11 29.83
CA GLU A 524 -21.24 -25.56 29.04
C GLU A 524 -21.22 -26.09 27.59
N THR A 525 -20.95 -27.38 27.37
CA THR A 525 -20.77 -27.95 26.02
C THR A 525 -22.01 -27.92 25.12
N SER A 526 -23.21 -27.61 25.63
CA SER A 526 -24.41 -27.44 24.79
C SER A 526 -24.71 -25.97 24.42
N ASN A 527 -24.08 -24.98 25.05
CA ASN A 527 -24.37 -23.54 24.87
C ASN A 527 -23.12 -22.62 24.82
N GLY A 528 -21.95 -23.11 25.22
CA GLY A 528 -20.68 -22.38 25.27
C GLY A 528 -19.92 -22.57 23.96
N ALA A 529 -19.72 -21.48 23.22
CA ALA A 529 -19.03 -21.52 21.94
C ALA A 529 -17.52 -21.75 22.12
N GLU A 530 -16.93 -22.60 21.28
CA GLU A 530 -15.49 -22.87 21.25
C GLU A 530 -14.77 -21.77 20.47
N ILE A 531 -14.14 -20.80 21.12
CA ILE A 531 -13.61 -19.62 20.44
C ILE A 531 -12.10 -19.68 20.26
N HIS A 532 -11.60 -18.96 19.26
CA HIS A 532 -10.17 -18.72 19.13
C HIS A 532 -9.78 -17.47 19.92
N ALA A 533 -8.82 -17.60 20.83
CA ALA A 533 -8.31 -16.49 21.63
C ALA A 533 -6.79 -16.37 21.48
N ASN A 534 -6.32 -15.14 21.31
CA ASN A 534 -4.88 -14.84 21.37
C ASN A 534 -4.38 -14.96 22.80
N ILE A 535 -3.10 -15.29 22.98
CA ILE A 535 -2.48 -15.45 24.29
C ILE A 535 -1.40 -14.40 24.50
N PHE A 536 -1.51 -13.63 25.59
CA PHE A 536 -0.42 -12.78 26.04
C PHE A 536 0.17 -13.32 27.33
N HIS A 537 1.48 -13.55 27.29
CA HIS A 537 2.26 -13.77 28.50
C HIS A 537 2.66 -12.43 29.09
N VAL A 538 2.15 -12.15 30.29
CA VAL A 538 2.32 -10.89 31.00
C VAL A 538 2.80 -11.14 32.42
N ASP A 539 3.29 -10.09 33.07
CA ASP A 539 3.57 -10.09 34.50
C ASP A 539 2.51 -9.31 35.30
N TYR A 540 2.74 -9.21 36.62
CA TYR A 540 1.86 -8.51 37.55
C TYR A 540 1.64 -7.03 37.22
N ASP A 541 2.63 -6.37 36.59
CA ASP A 541 2.67 -4.92 36.40
C ASP A 541 2.17 -4.49 35.01
N TYR A 542 1.87 -5.44 34.11
CA TYR A 542 1.54 -5.16 32.71
C TYR A 542 0.33 -4.23 32.53
N LEU A 543 -0.80 -4.57 33.16
CA LEU A 543 -2.01 -3.75 33.08
C LEU A 543 -1.81 -2.34 33.65
N ARG A 544 -1.05 -2.23 34.74
CA ARG A 544 -0.71 -0.93 35.34
C ARG A 544 0.20 -0.10 34.43
N THR A 545 1.19 -0.75 33.82
CA THR A 545 2.18 -0.10 32.94
C THR A 545 1.50 0.47 31.69
N LEU A 546 0.57 -0.28 31.10
CA LEU A 546 -0.17 0.14 29.91
C LEU A 546 -1.51 0.84 30.21
N GLY A 547 -1.86 1.06 31.47
CA GLY A 547 -3.13 1.71 31.85
C GLY A 547 -4.38 0.94 31.42
N ILE A 548 -4.30 -0.39 31.24
CA ILE A 548 -5.43 -1.22 30.82
C ILE A 548 -6.41 -1.38 31.98
N GLN A 549 -7.68 -1.10 31.74
CA GLN A 549 -8.72 -1.12 32.75
C GLN A 549 -9.25 -2.54 33.01
N VAL A 550 -9.28 -2.96 34.28
CA VAL A 550 -10.03 -4.15 34.73
C VAL A 550 -11.49 -3.74 34.97
N LEU A 551 -12.43 -4.47 34.37
CA LEU A 551 -13.86 -4.23 34.48
C LEU A 551 -14.52 -5.06 35.58
N GLN A 552 -14.09 -6.32 35.74
CA GLN A 552 -14.63 -7.24 36.73
C GLN A 552 -13.49 -8.10 37.32
N GLY A 553 -13.65 -8.55 38.57
CA GLY A 553 -12.64 -9.36 39.25
C GLY A 553 -11.42 -8.54 39.67
N ARG A 554 -10.22 -9.09 39.47
CA ARG A 554 -8.95 -8.46 39.89
C ARG A 554 -7.83 -8.69 38.89
N ASN A 555 -6.77 -7.89 38.96
CA ASN A 555 -5.50 -8.17 38.29
C ASN A 555 -4.78 -9.37 38.95
N PHE A 556 -3.75 -9.88 38.28
CA PHE A 556 -2.75 -10.78 38.87
C PHE A 556 -2.14 -10.12 40.12
N SER A 557 -1.94 -10.91 41.18
CA SER A 557 -1.26 -10.46 42.39
C SER A 557 -0.32 -11.53 42.93
N ARG A 558 0.79 -11.08 43.51
CA ARG A 558 1.77 -11.94 44.20
C ARG A 558 1.17 -12.63 45.43
N ASP A 559 0.07 -12.09 45.96
CA ASP A 559 -0.66 -12.68 47.10
C ASP A 559 -1.38 -14.00 46.73
N PHE A 560 -1.54 -14.29 45.44
CA PHE A 560 -2.22 -15.50 44.93
C PHE A 560 -1.28 -16.34 44.05
N PRO A 561 -0.47 -17.24 44.61
CA PRO A 561 0.45 -18.08 43.85
C PRO A 561 -0.22 -18.95 42.76
N THR A 562 -1.51 -19.25 42.90
CA THR A 562 -2.29 -19.96 41.88
C THR A 562 -2.42 -19.19 40.56
N ASP A 563 -2.28 -17.87 40.60
CA ASP A 563 -2.34 -17.00 39.42
C ASP A 563 -1.27 -17.37 38.39
N SER A 564 -0.07 -17.76 38.84
CA SER A 564 1.02 -18.15 37.94
C SER A 564 0.85 -19.53 37.31
N ILE A 565 -0.14 -20.31 37.74
CA ILE A 565 -0.35 -21.70 37.32
C ILE A 565 -1.59 -21.83 36.45
N SER A 566 -2.72 -21.28 36.90
CA SER A 566 -4.01 -21.45 36.22
C SER A 566 -4.88 -20.18 36.15
N GLY A 567 -4.43 -19.06 36.70
CA GLY A 567 -5.17 -17.80 36.63
C GLY A 567 -5.05 -17.12 35.27
N ILE A 568 -6.18 -16.65 34.72
CA ILE A 568 -6.22 -15.89 33.47
C ILE A 568 -7.10 -14.64 33.58
N LEU A 569 -6.75 -13.62 32.81
CA LEU A 569 -7.63 -12.50 32.51
C LEU A 569 -8.12 -12.61 31.06
N ILE A 570 -9.38 -12.28 30.82
CA ILE A 570 -9.95 -12.28 29.46
C ILE A 570 -10.53 -10.91 29.13
N ASN A 571 -10.62 -10.53 27.86
CA ASN A 571 -11.24 -9.26 27.46
C ASN A 571 -12.76 -9.36 27.25
N GLU A 572 -13.43 -8.22 27.05
CA GLU A 572 -14.87 -8.15 26.77
C GLU A 572 -15.25 -8.94 25.51
N SER A 573 -14.41 -8.96 24.48
CA SER A 573 -14.63 -9.80 23.30
C SER A 573 -14.68 -11.29 23.62
N ALA A 574 -13.76 -11.81 24.42
CA ALA A 574 -13.79 -13.20 24.85
C ALA A 574 -15.06 -13.52 25.66
N VAL A 575 -15.47 -12.64 26.58
CA VAL A 575 -16.72 -12.82 27.36
C VAL A 575 -17.95 -12.87 26.44
N ARG A 576 -17.99 -12.01 25.43
CA ARG A 576 -19.10 -11.94 24.47
C ARG A 576 -19.17 -13.19 23.61
N GLU A 577 -18.03 -13.66 23.09
CA GLU A 577 -17.99 -14.80 22.17
C GLU A 577 -18.10 -16.15 22.91
N LEU A 578 -17.65 -16.26 24.17
CA LEU A 578 -17.93 -17.42 25.03
C LEU A 578 -19.40 -17.54 25.46
N GLY A 579 -20.26 -16.59 25.07
CA GLY A 579 -21.68 -16.57 25.46
C GLY A 579 -21.92 -16.10 26.90
N TRP A 580 -20.90 -15.55 27.57
CA TRP A 580 -20.97 -15.15 28.98
C TRP A 580 -21.46 -13.72 29.21
N LYS A 581 -21.94 -13.02 28.16
CA LYS A 581 -22.37 -11.61 28.22
C LYS A 581 -23.33 -11.28 29.38
N ASN A 582 -24.21 -12.22 29.74
CA ASN A 582 -25.23 -12.05 30.79
C ASN A 582 -24.92 -12.82 32.08
N THR A 583 -23.71 -13.37 32.22
CA THR A 583 -23.29 -14.15 33.39
C THR A 583 -22.03 -13.56 33.98
N ASN A 584 -21.77 -13.79 35.27
CA ASN A 584 -20.48 -13.42 35.86
C ASN A 584 -19.39 -14.38 35.32
N PRO A 585 -18.41 -13.91 34.54
CA PRO A 585 -17.34 -14.75 34.02
C PRO A 585 -16.25 -15.04 35.07
N VAL A 586 -16.15 -14.21 36.12
CA VAL A 586 -15.12 -14.39 37.16
C VAL A 586 -15.42 -15.65 37.97
N GLY A 587 -14.41 -16.50 38.11
CA GLY A 587 -14.48 -17.79 38.78
C GLY A 587 -14.87 -18.96 37.88
N LYS A 588 -15.34 -18.71 36.65
CA LYS A 588 -15.55 -19.77 35.64
C LYS A 588 -14.21 -20.29 35.11
N SER A 589 -14.25 -21.49 34.56
CA SER A 589 -13.08 -22.14 33.95
C SER A 589 -13.24 -22.27 32.44
N VAL A 590 -12.16 -21.97 31.72
CA VAL A 590 -11.98 -22.33 30.31
C VAL A 590 -10.99 -23.47 30.19
N VAL A 591 -11.18 -24.32 29.19
CA VAL A 591 -10.23 -25.38 28.84
C VAL A 591 -9.53 -24.98 27.56
N ARG A 592 -8.20 -25.11 27.55
CA ARG A 592 -7.34 -24.90 26.39
C ARG A 592 -6.85 -26.25 25.87
N SER A 593 -6.94 -26.47 24.55
CA SER A 593 -6.31 -27.58 23.81
C SER A 593 -6.25 -28.91 24.58
N GLY A 594 -7.42 -29.44 24.94
CA GLY A 594 -7.54 -30.85 25.33
C GLY A 594 -7.09 -31.28 26.73
N ASN A 595 -7.02 -30.38 27.72
CA ASN A 595 -7.29 -30.63 29.17
C ASN A 595 -6.64 -29.65 30.16
N HIS A 596 -5.95 -28.59 29.70
CA HIS A 596 -5.43 -27.59 30.64
C HIS A 596 -6.53 -26.59 31.02
N GLU A 597 -6.95 -26.66 32.28
CA GLU A 597 -7.96 -25.77 32.85
C GLU A 597 -7.35 -24.47 33.34
N PHE A 598 -7.95 -23.37 32.89
CA PHE A 598 -7.63 -22.02 33.33
C PHE A 598 -8.85 -21.38 33.97
N LYS A 599 -8.64 -20.75 35.13
CA LYS A 599 -9.67 -20.05 35.89
C LYS A 599 -9.63 -18.56 35.58
N VAL A 600 -10.78 -18.01 35.19
CA VAL A 600 -10.93 -16.59 34.95
C VAL A 600 -10.94 -15.84 36.27
N ILE A 601 -9.92 -15.01 36.52
CA ILE A 601 -9.80 -14.22 37.75
C ILE A 601 -10.24 -12.75 37.56
N GLY A 602 -10.38 -12.32 36.31
CA GLY A 602 -10.85 -10.97 35.99
C GLY A 602 -11.12 -10.78 34.50
N VAL A 603 -11.83 -9.69 34.20
CA VAL A 603 -12.15 -9.25 32.85
C VAL A 603 -11.56 -7.88 32.62
N VAL A 604 -10.86 -7.71 31.51
CA VAL A 604 -10.27 -6.44 31.09
C VAL A 604 -11.13 -5.81 30.01
N LYS A 605 -11.11 -4.48 29.94
CA LYS A 605 -11.78 -3.74 28.86
C LYS A 605 -11.13 -4.06 27.52
N ASP A 606 -11.91 -4.08 26.44
CA ASP A 606 -11.36 -4.24 25.10
C ASP A 606 -10.36 -3.12 24.79
N PHE A 607 -9.17 -3.53 24.30
CA PHE A 607 -8.12 -2.63 23.86
C PHE A 607 -7.58 -3.08 22.49
N ASN A 608 -7.16 -2.14 21.67
CA ASN A 608 -6.75 -2.34 20.28
C ASN A 608 -5.30 -2.84 20.18
N TYR A 609 -5.10 -4.14 20.40
CA TYR A 609 -3.77 -4.75 20.31
C TYR A 609 -3.36 -5.19 18.90
N VAL A 610 -4.24 -5.03 17.91
CA VAL A 610 -4.00 -5.21 16.46
C VAL A 610 -4.45 -3.96 15.70
N SER A 611 -4.19 -3.92 14.39
CA SER A 611 -4.65 -2.84 13.50
C SER A 611 -6.13 -2.50 13.73
N VAL A 612 -6.43 -1.19 13.84
CA VAL A 612 -7.78 -0.65 14.03
C VAL A 612 -8.67 -0.87 12.79
N LYS A 613 -8.15 -1.48 11.71
CA LYS A 613 -9.01 -2.00 10.64
C LYS A 613 -9.89 -3.16 11.09
N GLN A 614 -9.47 -3.90 12.12
CA GLN A 614 -10.14 -5.10 12.61
C GLN A 614 -10.89 -4.83 13.91
N LYS A 615 -11.91 -5.66 14.18
CA LYS A 615 -12.54 -5.73 15.49
C LYS A 615 -11.55 -6.30 16.51
N VAL A 616 -11.68 -5.90 17.77
CA VAL A 616 -10.87 -6.45 18.86
C VAL A 616 -11.26 -7.91 19.03
N ALA A 617 -10.32 -8.83 18.80
CA ALA A 617 -10.57 -10.27 18.93
C ALA A 617 -10.52 -10.72 20.41
N PRO A 618 -10.98 -11.95 20.72
CA PRO A 618 -10.79 -12.54 22.03
C PRO A 618 -9.32 -12.64 22.44
N LEU A 619 -9.03 -12.25 23.68
CA LEU A 619 -7.70 -12.25 24.27
C LEU A 619 -7.71 -12.91 25.64
N MET A 620 -6.73 -13.77 25.87
CA MET A 620 -6.41 -14.41 27.14
C MET A 620 -5.03 -13.94 27.60
N LEU A 621 -4.97 -13.19 28.70
CA LEU A 621 -3.73 -12.84 29.38
C LEU A 621 -3.43 -13.91 30.43
N MET A 622 -2.20 -14.40 30.47
CA MET A 622 -1.75 -15.37 31.46
C MET A 622 -0.34 -15.08 31.93
N MET A 623 -0.04 -15.49 33.16
CA MET A 623 1.30 -15.45 33.72
C MET A 623 2.17 -16.56 33.11
N GLY A 624 3.44 -16.29 32.86
CA GLY A 624 4.37 -17.29 32.35
C GLY A 624 5.81 -16.80 32.34
N ARG A 625 6.78 -17.71 32.15
CA ARG A 625 8.18 -17.34 31.95
C ARG A 625 8.32 -16.61 30.62
N ASN A 626 8.37 -15.30 30.72
CA ASN A 626 8.40 -14.36 29.64
C ASN A 626 9.86 -14.06 29.28
N SER A 627 10.32 -14.49 28.10
CA SER A 627 11.73 -14.44 27.70
C SER A 627 11.99 -13.51 26.51
N GLY A 628 11.28 -12.38 26.42
CA GLY A 628 11.37 -11.45 25.28
C GLY A 628 11.78 -10.05 25.71
N GLY A 629 10.83 -9.26 26.21
CA GLY A 629 11.01 -7.82 26.39
C GLY A 629 10.57 -7.24 27.73
N ILE A 630 10.90 -5.96 27.93
CA ILE A 630 10.41 -5.12 29.03
C ILE A 630 9.71 -3.92 28.42
N VAL A 631 8.56 -3.57 28.97
CA VAL A 631 7.84 -2.33 28.65
C VAL A 631 7.99 -1.39 29.83
N VAL A 632 8.41 -0.16 29.58
CA VAL A 632 8.67 0.86 30.59
C VAL A 632 7.83 2.08 30.28
N LYS A 633 6.95 2.46 31.19
CA LYS A 633 6.24 3.74 31.13
C LYS A 633 7.06 4.79 31.88
N ILE A 634 7.46 5.83 31.17
CA ILE A 634 8.24 6.93 31.75
C ILE A 634 7.35 8.16 31.99
N LYS A 635 7.84 9.06 32.82
CA LYS A 635 7.28 10.39 33.03
C LYS A 635 8.44 11.37 33.18
N THR A 636 8.91 11.86 32.06
CA THR A 636 9.99 12.86 32.01
C THR A 636 9.81 13.79 30.82
N THR A 637 10.28 15.04 30.97
CA THR A 637 10.43 15.98 29.87
C THR A 637 11.78 15.82 29.17
N ASP A 638 12.78 15.27 29.87
CA ASP A 638 14.10 14.95 29.32
C ASP A 638 14.19 13.47 28.98
N VAL A 639 13.59 13.10 27.84
CA VAL A 639 13.60 11.73 27.33
C VAL A 639 15.01 11.32 26.87
N SER A 640 15.78 12.26 26.30
CA SER A 640 17.13 11.97 25.81
C SER A 640 18.07 11.60 26.95
N GLY A 641 18.07 12.35 28.05
CA GLY A 641 18.86 12.03 29.24
C GLY A 641 18.49 10.69 29.85
N PHE A 642 17.19 10.37 29.91
CA PHE A 642 16.74 9.05 30.36
C PHE A 642 17.25 7.90 29.49
N LEU A 643 17.25 8.06 28.16
CA LEU A 643 17.74 7.05 27.23
C LEU A 643 19.26 6.83 27.36
N ASP A 644 20.03 7.90 27.59
CA ASP A 644 21.46 7.79 27.87
C ASP A 644 21.74 7.03 29.16
N ASP A 645 20.96 7.30 30.22
CA ASP A 645 21.07 6.57 31.49
C ASP A 645 20.61 5.13 31.37
N LEU A 646 19.56 4.86 30.60
CA LEU A 646 19.11 3.51 30.27
C LEU A 646 20.22 2.72 29.55
N LYS A 647 20.93 3.36 28.61
CA LYS A 647 22.06 2.76 27.89
C LYS A 647 23.23 2.44 28.84
N LYS A 648 23.55 3.32 29.78
CA LYS A 648 24.57 3.08 30.82
C LYS A 648 24.17 1.92 31.75
N GLN A 649 22.90 1.84 32.14
CA GLN A 649 22.41 0.74 32.97
C GLN A 649 22.47 -0.58 32.20
N TRP A 650 22.06 -0.59 30.93
CA TRP A 650 22.14 -1.77 30.08
C TRP A 650 23.56 -2.33 29.96
N THR A 651 24.57 -1.46 29.76
CA THR A 651 25.97 -1.88 29.73
C THR A 651 26.49 -2.34 31.10
N ALA A 652 26.05 -1.72 32.19
CA ALA A 652 26.44 -2.13 33.55
C ALA A 652 25.95 -3.55 33.91
N PHE A 653 24.84 -4.00 33.31
CA PHE A 653 24.33 -5.37 33.45
C PHE A 653 25.01 -6.38 32.51
N ASN A 654 26.07 -5.99 31.79
CA ASN A 654 26.84 -6.87 30.89
C ASN A 654 25.96 -7.64 29.88
N ALA A 655 24.96 -6.98 29.31
CA ALA A 655 24.09 -7.60 28.31
C ALA A 655 24.88 -8.08 27.09
N ASN A 656 24.49 -9.23 26.52
CA ASN A 656 25.16 -9.86 25.37
C ASN A 656 24.88 -9.18 24.00
N GLY A 657 24.58 -7.89 23.99
CA GLY A 657 24.29 -7.10 22.79
C GLY A 657 23.96 -5.64 23.11
N PRO A 658 23.82 -4.78 22.09
CA PRO A 658 23.43 -3.38 22.26
C PRO A 658 21.99 -3.24 22.78
N LEU A 659 21.72 -2.12 23.46
CA LEU A 659 20.37 -1.75 23.88
C LEU A 659 19.55 -1.37 22.65
N GLU A 660 18.44 -2.06 22.44
CA GLU A 660 17.42 -1.67 21.48
C GLU A 660 16.15 -1.24 22.19
N TYR A 661 15.54 -0.19 21.65
CA TYR A 661 14.28 0.31 22.14
C TYR A 661 13.48 0.93 21.00
N HIS A 662 12.17 0.95 21.15
CA HIS A 662 11.26 1.74 20.33
C HIS A 662 10.15 2.30 21.23
N PHE A 663 9.56 3.41 20.81
CA PHE A 663 8.36 3.91 21.47
C PHE A 663 7.13 3.22 20.90
N LEU A 664 6.13 3.01 21.77
CA LEU A 664 4.91 2.29 21.38
C LEU A 664 4.02 3.11 20.43
N ASP A 665 4.13 4.45 20.45
CA ASP A 665 3.48 5.34 19.50
C ASP A 665 4.11 5.30 18.11
N ASP A 666 5.44 5.21 18.02
CA ASP A 666 6.16 4.99 16.76
C ASP A 666 5.77 3.64 16.14
N GLN A 667 5.72 2.57 16.95
CA GLN A 667 5.25 1.26 16.50
C GLN A 667 3.79 1.32 16.03
N PHE A 668 2.93 2.08 16.71
CA PHE A 668 1.56 2.26 16.27
C PHE A 668 1.46 3.02 14.94
N ALA A 669 2.33 4.00 14.71
CA ALA A 669 2.36 4.78 13.47
C ALA A 669 2.70 3.90 12.24
N THR A 670 3.52 2.85 12.40
CA THR A 670 3.87 1.96 11.28
C THR A 670 2.67 1.20 10.72
N PHE A 671 1.65 0.87 11.53
CA PHE A 671 0.41 0.25 11.03
C PHE A 671 -0.34 1.07 9.99
N TYR A 672 -0.11 2.37 9.97
CA TYR A 672 -0.80 3.32 9.10
C TYR A 672 0.10 3.85 7.99
N ALA A 673 1.35 3.39 7.91
CA ALA A 673 2.30 3.87 6.92
C ALA A 673 1.80 3.59 5.50
N SER A 674 1.17 2.44 5.25
CA SER A 674 0.51 2.13 3.96
C SER A 674 -0.58 3.13 3.63
N GLU A 675 -1.50 3.40 4.55
CA GLU A 675 -2.65 4.29 4.35
C GLU A 675 -2.19 5.74 4.19
N GLN A 676 -1.16 6.14 4.93
CA GLN A 676 -0.53 7.46 4.82
C GLN A 676 0.13 7.63 3.45
N ARG A 677 0.85 6.60 2.95
CA ARG A 677 1.39 6.60 1.59
C ARG A 677 0.29 6.72 0.54
N THR A 678 -0.78 5.93 0.66
CA THR A 678 -1.96 6.05 -0.20
C THR A 678 -2.54 7.46 -0.15
N GLN A 679 -2.75 8.03 1.04
CA GLN A 679 -3.27 9.39 1.23
C GLN A 679 -2.39 10.44 0.55
N GLN A 680 -1.06 10.33 0.67
CA GLN A 680 -0.12 11.25 0.03
C GLN A 680 -0.18 11.13 -1.50
N LEU A 681 -0.23 9.91 -2.04
CA LEU A 681 -0.38 9.68 -3.48
C LEU A 681 -1.69 10.27 -4.02
N PHE A 682 -2.82 9.99 -3.36
CA PHE A 682 -4.11 10.59 -3.73
C PHE A 682 -4.08 12.12 -3.68
N THR A 683 -3.45 12.70 -2.67
CA THR A 683 -3.30 14.15 -2.54
C THR A 683 -2.48 14.73 -3.69
N ALA A 684 -1.33 14.13 -4.00
CA ALA A 684 -0.47 14.56 -5.11
C ALA A 684 -1.20 14.51 -6.45
N PHE A 685 -1.93 13.42 -6.71
CA PHE A 685 -2.69 13.25 -7.95
C PHE A 685 -3.91 14.16 -8.05
N ALA A 686 -4.62 14.41 -6.95
CA ALA A 686 -5.71 15.38 -6.91
C ALA A 686 -5.20 16.79 -7.26
N VAL A 687 -4.06 17.20 -6.71
CA VAL A 687 -3.41 18.49 -7.03
C VAL A 687 -3.05 18.55 -8.52
N LEU A 688 -2.44 17.50 -9.07
CA LEU A 688 -2.10 17.45 -10.50
C LEU A 688 -3.33 17.52 -11.41
N ALA A 689 -4.40 16.77 -11.10
CA ALA A 689 -5.64 16.80 -11.86
C ALA A 689 -6.28 18.19 -11.87
N VAL A 690 -6.30 18.85 -10.71
CA VAL A 690 -6.80 20.23 -10.55
C VAL A 690 -5.96 21.23 -11.34
N ILE A 691 -4.62 21.11 -11.32
CA ILE A 691 -3.73 21.96 -12.12
C ILE A 691 -4.04 21.78 -13.62
N ILE A 692 -4.15 20.54 -14.10
CA ILE A 692 -4.45 20.26 -15.52
C ILE A 692 -5.83 20.79 -15.92
N ALA A 693 -6.85 20.61 -15.08
CA ALA A 693 -8.19 21.13 -15.31
C ALA A 693 -8.21 22.68 -15.34
N SER A 694 -7.49 23.32 -14.42
CA SER A 694 -7.38 24.78 -14.36
C SER A 694 -6.66 25.37 -15.58
N LEU A 695 -5.59 24.73 -16.08
CA LEU A 695 -4.90 25.14 -17.30
C LEU A 695 -5.84 25.09 -18.52
N GLY A 696 -6.68 24.06 -18.62
CA GLY A 696 -7.66 23.96 -19.69
C GLY A 696 -8.76 25.00 -19.61
N LEU A 697 -9.28 25.26 -18.40
CA LEU A 697 -10.26 26.32 -18.19
C LEU A 697 -9.67 27.71 -18.49
N PHE A 698 -8.46 27.98 -18.02
CA PHE A 698 -7.72 29.21 -18.27
C PHE A 698 -7.64 29.50 -19.77
N ALA A 699 -7.16 28.52 -20.52
CA ALA A 699 -6.82 28.74 -21.91
C ALA A 699 -8.08 28.76 -22.81
N LEU A 700 -9.14 28.03 -22.44
CA LEU A 700 -10.45 28.17 -23.08
C LEU A 700 -11.12 29.51 -22.76
N SER A 701 -11.04 29.96 -21.50
CA SER A 701 -11.62 31.25 -21.10
C SER A 701 -10.97 32.40 -21.86
N ALA A 702 -9.64 32.39 -22.01
CA ALA A 702 -8.90 33.36 -22.81
C ALA A 702 -9.39 33.39 -24.27
N PHE A 703 -9.65 32.22 -24.86
CA PHE A 703 -10.16 32.12 -26.22
C PHE A 703 -11.60 32.65 -26.39
N VAL A 704 -12.52 32.28 -25.49
CA VAL A 704 -13.91 32.75 -25.54
C VAL A 704 -13.97 34.26 -25.36
N ILE A 705 -13.15 34.80 -24.47
CA ILE A 705 -13.00 36.24 -24.23
C ILE A 705 -12.50 36.93 -25.50
N GLU A 706 -11.48 36.38 -26.17
CA GLU A 706 -10.95 36.93 -27.41
C GLU A 706 -12.02 36.97 -28.52
N GLN A 707 -12.86 35.93 -28.63
CA GLN A 707 -14.00 35.92 -29.56
C GLN A 707 -15.07 36.96 -29.21
N ARG A 708 -15.26 37.25 -27.92
CA ARG A 708 -16.24 38.23 -27.43
C ARG A 708 -15.69 39.64 -27.29
N THR A 709 -14.46 39.93 -27.73
CA THR A 709 -13.81 41.24 -27.54
C THR A 709 -14.64 42.42 -28.10
N LYS A 710 -15.28 42.26 -29.28
CA LYS A 710 -16.16 43.30 -29.86
C LYS A 710 -17.43 43.50 -29.05
N GLU A 711 -18.06 42.40 -28.62
CA GLU A 711 -19.26 42.44 -27.76
C GLU A 711 -18.95 43.14 -26.42
N ILE A 712 -17.81 42.82 -25.80
CA ILE A 712 -17.33 43.43 -24.56
C ILE A 712 -17.08 44.94 -24.79
N GLY A 713 -16.45 45.31 -25.90
CA GLY A 713 -16.20 46.71 -26.27
C GLY A 713 -17.50 47.52 -26.43
N ILE A 714 -18.48 46.98 -27.16
CA ILE A 714 -19.80 47.62 -27.33
C ILE A 714 -20.50 47.77 -25.98
N ARG A 715 -20.56 46.72 -25.16
CA ARG A 715 -21.19 46.78 -23.83
C ARG A 715 -20.52 47.78 -22.89
N LYS A 716 -19.19 47.91 -22.95
CA LYS A 716 -18.42 48.87 -22.16
C LYS A 716 -18.70 50.31 -22.58
N VAL A 717 -18.82 50.56 -23.89
CA VAL A 717 -19.25 51.87 -24.43
C VAL A 717 -20.73 52.15 -24.08
N MET A 718 -21.57 51.12 -24.00
CA MET A 718 -22.97 51.21 -23.55
C MET A 718 -23.13 51.31 -22.02
N GLY A 719 -22.06 51.55 -21.26
CA GLY A 719 -22.13 51.83 -19.82
C GLY A 719 -22.11 50.60 -18.90
N SER A 720 -21.81 49.41 -19.41
CA SER A 720 -21.66 48.21 -18.55
C SER A 720 -20.46 48.35 -17.61
N SER A 721 -20.67 48.15 -16.31
CA SER A 721 -19.61 48.20 -15.31
C SER A 721 -18.63 47.03 -15.46
N ILE A 722 -17.37 47.23 -15.06
CA ILE A 722 -16.34 46.18 -15.07
C ILE A 722 -16.81 44.91 -14.35
N PRO A 723 -17.43 44.98 -13.14
CA PRO A 723 -17.99 43.80 -12.48
C PRO A 723 -19.10 43.11 -13.29
N GLY A 724 -19.97 43.86 -13.97
CA GLY A 724 -21.05 43.28 -14.79
C GLY A 724 -20.52 42.48 -15.99
N ILE A 725 -19.44 42.96 -16.62
CA ILE A 725 -18.76 42.24 -17.70
C ILE A 725 -18.10 40.96 -17.17
N VAL A 726 -17.40 41.05 -16.02
CA VAL A 726 -16.75 39.89 -15.39
C VAL A 726 -17.78 38.84 -14.99
N GLN A 727 -18.88 39.23 -14.35
CA GLN A 727 -19.94 38.31 -13.91
C GLN A 727 -20.55 37.55 -15.09
N LEU A 728 -20.80 38.22 -16.21
CA LEU A 728 -21.33 37.58 -17.43
C LEU A 728 -20.39 36.48 -17.95
N LEU A 729 -19.07 36.76 -17.97
CA LEU A 729 -18.06 35.82 -18.45
C LEU A 729 -17.86 34.65 -17.49
N VAL A 730 -17.82 34.92 -16.19
CA VAL A 730 -17.61 33.90 -15.15
C VAL A 730 -18.82 32.97 -15.03
N LYS A 731 -20.06 33.47 -15.17
CA LYS A 731 -21.29 32.68 -15.03
C LYS A 731 -21.35 31.48 -15.97
N ASP A 732 -20.94 31.66 -17.24
CA ASP A 732 -20.92 30.59 -18.25
C ASP A 732 -20.02 29.41 -17.82
N PHE A 733 -18.92 29.66 -17.10
CA PHE A 733 -17.99 28.62 -16.63
C PHE A 733 -18.39 28.03 -15.28
N ILE A 734 -18.83 28.87 -14.34
CA ILE A 734 -19.24 28.40 -13.00
C ILE A 734 -20.42 27.43 -13.09
N GLN A 735 -21.38 27.66 -14.01
CA GLN A 735 -22.49 26.73 -14.22
C GLN A 735 -22.00 25.31 -14.59
N LEU A 736 -20.94 25.21 -15.39
CA LEU A 736 -20.36 23.91 -15.78
C LEU A 736 -19.67 23.22 -14.60
N VAL A 737 -18.97 23.98 -13.77
CA VAL A 737 -18.32 23.45 -12.56
C VAL A 737 -19.38 22.97 -11.56
N VAL A 738 -20.47 23.71 -11.37
CA VAL A 738 -21.58 23.26 -10.50
C VAL A 738 -22.18 21.96 -11.01
N ILE A 739 -22.45 21.83 -12.32
CA ILE A 739 -22.94 20.58 -12.90
C ILE A 739 -21.95 19.42 -12.66
N ALA A 740 -20.65 19.69 -12.82
CA ALA A 740 -19.61 18.70 -12.57
C ALA A 740 -19.60 18.22 -11.12
N VAL A 741 -19.74 19.13 -10.14
CA VAL A 741 -19.82 18.80 -8.71
C VAL A 741 -21.05 17.95 -8.40
N VAL A 742 -22.21 18.27 -8.99
CA VAL A 742 -23.45 17.50 -8.81
C VAL A 742 -23.31 16.07 -9.36
N ILE A 743 -22.62 15.89 -10.49
CA ILE A 743 -22.38 14.56 -11.08
C ILE A 743 -21.30 13.80 -10.28
N ALA A 744 -20.24 14.47 -9.84
CA ALA A 744 -19.14 13.89 -9.09
C ALA A 744 -19.57 13.34 -7.73
N SER A 745 -20.48 14.03 -7.06
CA SER A 745 -20.90 13.71 -5.69
C SER A 745 -21.45 12.27 -5.51
N PRO A 746 -22.46 11.80 -6.28
CA PRO A 746 -22.96 10.42 -6.13
C PRO A 746 -21.94 9.35 -6.50
N ILE A 747 -21.08 9.62 -7.50
CA ILE A 747 -20.03 8.70 -7.93
C ILE A 747 -18.98 8.55 -6.82
N ALA A 748 -18.52 9.67 -6.27
CA ALA A 748 -17.57 9.68 -5.17
C ALA A 748 -18.16 9.05 -3.91
N TRP A 749 -19.43 9.31 -3.60
CA TRP A 749 -20.13 8.70 -2.46
C TRP A 749 -20.18 7.16 -2.58
N TYR A 750 -20.58 6.64 -3.75
CA TYR A 750 -20.63 5.20 -3.99
C TYR A 750 -19.25 4.55 -3.88
N ALA A 751 -18.24 5.11 -4.55
CA ALA A 751 -16.88 4.57 -4.54
C ALA A 751 -16.25 4.61 -3.14
N MET A 752 -16.42 5.72 -2.41
CA MET A 752 -15.83 5.87 -1.08
C MET A 752 -16.54 5.04 -0.02
N ASN A 753 -17.86 4.84 -0.12
CA ASN A 753 -18.56 3.92 0.78
C ASN A 753 -18.07 2.48 0.61
N HIS A 754 -17.88 2.03 -0.62
CA HIS A 754 -17.37 0.69 -0.88
C HIS A 754 -15.93 0.52 -0.36
N TRP A 755 -15.08 1.54 -0.51
CA TRP A 755 -13.74 1.53 0.10
C TRP A 755 -13.79 1.52 1.64
N LEU A 756 -14.73 2.24 2.25
CA LEU A 756 -14.92 2.26 3.71
C LEU A 756 -15.48 0.93 4.27
N GLU A 757 -15.99 0.02 3.44
CA GLU A 757 -16.43 -1.32 3.88
C GLU A 757 -15.28 -2.21 4.35
N ASP A 758 -14.05 -1.95 3.88
CA ASP A 758 -12.86 -2.68 4.31
C ASP A 758 -12.41 -2.34 5.75
N PHE A 759 -13.06 -1.36 6.41
CA PHE A 759 -12.72 -0.90 7.75
C PHE A 759 -13.81 -1.26 8.77
N ALA A 760 -13.46 -2.02 9.82
CA ALA A 760 -14.38 -2.32 10.91
C ALA A 760 -14.83 -1.06 11.67
N TYR A 761 -13.94 -0.06 11.77
CA TYR A 761 -14.24 1.24 12.33
C TYR A 761 -14.08 2.30 11.25
N ARG A 762 -15.22 2.75 10.72
CA ARG A 762 -15.30 3.71 9.61
C ARG A 762 -16.02 4.99 10.02
N ILE A 763 -15.66 6.08 9.35
CA ILE A 763 -16.45 7.31 9.35
C ILE A 763 -17.69 7.16 8.47
N ASP A 764 -18.70 7.97 8.74
CA ASP A 764 -19.79 8.19 7.78
C ASP A 764 -19.39 9.31 6.81
N VAL A 765 -19.74 9.15 5.53
CA VAL A 765 -19.48 10.17 4.51
C VAL A 765 -20.48 11.31 4.66
N GLU A 766 -20.07 12.35 5.38
CA GLU A 766 -20.93 13.50 5.68
C GLU A 766 -21.04 14.49 4.51
N TRP A 767 -22.21 15.15 4.38
CA TRP A 767 -22.52 16.05 3.27
C TRP A 767 -21.55 17.22 3.11
N TRP A 768 -20.94 17.71 4.20
CA TRP A 768 -20.02 18.85 4.17
C TRP A 768 -18.75 18.54 3.40
N MET A 769 -18.36 17.27 3.26
CA MET A 769 -17.18 16.86 2.50
C MET A 769 -17.37 17.21 1.02
N PHE A 770 -18.55 16.93 0.47
CA PHE A 770 -18.92 17.31 -0.90
C PHE A 770 -19.00 18.83 -1.05
N ALA A 771 -19.58 19.52 -0.06
CA ALA A 771 -19.68 20.97 -0.07
C ALA A 771 -18.29 21.63 -0.08
N LEU A 772 -17.35 21.14 0.75
CA LEU A 772 -15.99 21.67 0.83
C LEU A 772 -15.22 21.40 -0.47
N SER A 773 -15.22 20.17 -0.98
CA SER A 773 -14.55 19.84 -2.25
C SER A 773 -15.14 20.60 -3.43
N GLY A 774 -16.47 20.76 -3.47
CA GLY A 774 -17.16 21.58 -4.46
C GLY A 774 -16.79 23.07 -4.36
N LEU A 775 -16.71 23.62 -3.14
CA LEU A 775 -16.29 25.00 -2.91
C LEU A 775 -14.82 25.22 -3.30
N MET A 776 -13.94 24.26 -3.05
CA MET A 776 -12.55 24.30 -3.53
C MET A 776 -12.50 24.31 -5.07
N ALA A 777 -13.21 23.40 -5.73
CA ALA A 777 -13.25 23.34 -7.19
C ALA A 777 -13.81 24.64 -7.82
N LEU A 778 -14.88 25.19 -7.22
CA LEU A 778 -15.46 26.47 -7.62
C LEU A 778 -14.50 27.64 -7.39
N SER A 779 -13.81 27.68 -6.26
CA SER A 779 -12.85 28.74 -5.94
C SER A 779 -11.71 28.75 -6.95
N ILE A 780 -11.17 27.58 -7.30
CA ILE A 780 -10.09 27.45 -8.29
C ILE A 780 -10.55 27.88 -9.68
N ALA A 781 -11.74 27.44 -10.09
CA ALA A 781 -12.33 27.86 -11.36
C ALA A 781 -12.57 29.38 -11.41
N LEU A 782 -13.08 29.95 -10.32
CA LEU A 782 -13.34 31.38 -10.19
C LEU A 782 -12.04 32.18 -10.27
N LEU A 783 -11.00 31.79 -9.53
CA LEU A 783 -9.68 32.43 -9.57
C LEU A 783 -9.09 32.40 -10.99
N THR A 784 -9.20 31.25 -11.66
CA THR A 784 -8.64 31.02 -12.99
C THR A 784 -9.34 31.88 -14.05
N VAL A 785 -10.67 31.92 -14.05
CA VAL A 785 -11.47 32.67 -15.05
C VAL A 785 -11.49 34.17 -14.74
N SER A 786 -11.51 34.55 -13.46
CA SER A 786 -11.56 35.95 -13.05
C SER A 786 -10.31 36.70 -13.48
N TYR A 787 -9.12 36.09 -13.39
CA TYR A 787 -7.88 36.71 -13.86
C TYR A 787 -7.97 37.15 -15.33
N GLN A 788 -8.46 36.27 -16.21
CA GLN A 788 -8.62 36.61 -17.63
C GLN A 788 -9.77 37.59 -17.89
N SER A 789 -10.88 37.42 -17.16
CA SER A 789 -12.06 38.27 -17.30
C SER A 789 -11.78 39.72 -16.88
N ILE A 790 -11.03 39.91 -15.79
CA ILE A 790 -10.59 41.23 -15.31
C ILE A 790 -9.65 41.87 -16.32
N LYS A 791 -8.66 41.12 -16.81
CA LYS A 791 -7.72 41.61 -17.84
C LYS A 791 -8.46 42.11 -19.09
N ALA A 792 -9.48 41.40 -19.53
CA ALA A 792 -10.30 41.77 -20.68
C ALA A 792 -11.22 42.97 -20.40
N ALA A 793 -11.84 43.01 -19.22
CA ALA A 793 -12.68 44.13 -18.82
C ALA A 793 -11.88 45.44 -18.67
N LEU A 794 -10.58 45.35 -18.36
CA LEU A 794 -9.66 46.50 -18.27
C LEU A 794 -9.11 46.96 -19.63
N MET A 795 -9.27 46.20 -20.72
CA MET A 795 -8.79 46.61 -22.05
C MET A 795 -9.50 47.88 -22.55
N ASN A 796 -8.73 48.75 -23.23
CA ASN A 796 -9.23 50.01 -23.77
C ASN A 796 -10.12 49.74 -25.01
N PRO A 797 -11.40 50.19 -25.01
CA PRO A 797 -12.36 49.94 -26.09
C PRO A 797 -11.92 50.48 -27.45
N VAL A 798 -11.08 51.53 -27.48
CA VAL A 798 -10.54 52.12 -28.73
C VAL A 798 -9.62 51.13 -29.46
N LYS A 799 -8.87 50.29 -28.72
CA LYS A 799 -8.06 49.21 -29.33
C LYS A 799 -8.92 48.04 -29.78
N SER A 800 -10.03 47.75 -29.08
CA SER A 800 -10.93 46.62 -29.35
C SER A 800 -11.84 46.82 -30.56
N LEU A 801 -12.19 48.07 -30.88
CA LEU A 801 -13.08 48.41 -32.00
C LEU A 801 -12.32 48.65 -33.32
N ARG A 802 -11.02 48.97 -33.26
CA ARG A 802 -10.19 49.34 -34.42
C ARG A 802 -9.34 48.17 -34.97
N SER A 803 -9.30 47.02 -34.30
CA SER A 803 -8.61 45.82 -34.78
C SER A 803 -9.46 45.09 -35.84
N GLU A 804 -9.01 45.14 -37.09
CA GLU A 804 -9.49 44.30 -38.21
C GLU A 804 -8.83 42.93 -38.24
#